data_AF-A0A2E5HL52-F1
#
_entry.id   AF-A0A2E5HL52-F1
#
_cell.length_a   1.000
_cell.length_b   1.000
_cell.length_c   1.000
_cell.angle_alpha   90.00
_cell.angle_beta   90.00
_cell.angle_gamma   90.00
#
_symmetry.space_group_name_H-M   'P 1'
#
loop_
_entity.id
_entity.type
_entity.pdbx_description
1 polymer ?
#
loop_
_entity_poly.entity_id
_entity_poly.type
_entity_poly.pdbx_seq_one_letter_code
_entity_poly.pdbx_strand_id
1 'polypeptide(L)'
;MLLGAVFSASEARAADVTISVDTTYSSAQSIDTLTIANNTTLTLNGASVQATNLVMNSGSRIVFGSDDAVLNVTGTASIPGSSAHIEGDGKVTLRGGTWQITGSSSDVFGAEIDIDVANLQLCSSCTIDASERGGTSAVAGGGSASGTRGGGGGGYGGTGARGQSGGAGGAYHGAAMQPNLVGGGGGNGCGNAAGGRGGGKVRINVSSTFTLDGDVKANGARGLTASGCGGGGGAGGSIWVTTGTLAGGSGGQFLADGGYGGSSSYDGGGGGGGRIAVYYNTMTLSTPQSSSVTGGYGYSAGYGDVGTMVFVDRGTNVGSVADDSLYAYEGWRWEADDGNHVYANFEAYNSALVRGPDSNGQVLTFSGTYKLSNSADWYPNTHNVTLTTANFDMHSSSEIDARVDRASSANPSNSRELTLNVSGTLAMATGSRINVKKLTVTGAHSATLTGSARVDADEIQWSGANLTLDTSAQLNVDGRGFQPGERDGMGEGADHGSRGGGGGAHGGRGGNGQSGGGGGVWYDSSVGPVLAGAAGGTACGSSQGGRGGGIIRVQITGTLMLNGRMHASGANGQTVSNCGGGGGAGGSIWVTTNVMARSYNSAVEYMTARGGSGGSTSYDGGGGGGGRVLLEYTSLDATFTDAKKRYISVGGGYGASAAEGQSGTAALLDRDDVDLDIVESWRWQSADGPFTFRSVTTHRPLYTSYSTEVIRDDGNATTVTISGALTMNPGVHWRPTATTNISAATFSSNNGDIITDGDLNITLATSASISGSAVFEADALHIQGDGSWTLESGVVFRSPDMFLDDIGTVTLNGSSELEGNIRGEVANLRLTSSSARIDASEYGSLPGEGSSPGVSHGTRGGGGGAHGGFGGRGRSGGAGGTHYGSAKPPVLPGSGGGNGCGNAAGGRGGGTVHIIV
;
A
#
# COMPACT_ATOMS: atom_id res chain seq x y z
N MET A 1 -36.08 30.22 11.06
CA MET A 1 -37.30 30.93 10.64
C MET A 1 -38.31 30.89 11.78
N LEU A 2 -38.24 31.84 12.72
CA LEU A 2 -39.32 32.35 13.59
C LEU A 2 -38.67 33.28 14.64
N LEU A 3 -38.64 34.59 14.36
CA LEU A 3 -38.85 35.68 15.32
C LEU A 3 -38.88 37.00 14.53
N GLY A 4 -39.95 37.17 13.76
CA GLY A 4 -40.37 38.47 13.25
C GLY A 4 -41.52 38.96 14.12
N ALA A 5 -41.20 39.70 15.18
CA ALA A 5 -42.11 40.48 16.03
C ALA A 5 -41.20 41.17 17.07
N VAL A 6 -41.16 42.48 17.30
CA VAL A 6 -42.19 43.53 17.20
C VAL A 6 -41.46 44.86 16.88
N PHE A 7 -41.68 45.43 15.70
CA PHE A 7 -41.58 46.87 15.49
C PHE A 7 -42.78 47.25 14.61
N SER A 8 -43.94 47.44 15.24
CA SER A 8 -45.10 48.00 14.55
C SER A 8 -44.85 49.48 14.28
N ALA A 9 -45.00 49.87 13.02
CA ALA A 9 -44.61 51.16 12.44
C ALA A 9 -45.43 52.38 12.89
N SER A 10 -45.52 52.67 14.20
CA SER A 10 -46.21 53.88 14.67
C SER A 10 -45.59 54.62 15.85
N GLU A 11 -44.35 54.30 16.26
CA GLU A 11 -43.62 55.13 17.22
C GLU A 11 -42.88 56.26 16.49
N ALA A 12 -43.00 57.48 17.00
CA ALA A 12 -42.39 58.67 16.40
C ALA A 12 -40.87 58.47 16.27
N ARG A 13 -40.35 58.39 15.03
CA ARG A 13 -38.92 58.27 14.76
C ARG A 13 -38.24 59.62 14.99
N ALA A 14 -37.18 59.64 15.79
CA ALA A 14 -36.36 60.83 15.95
C ALA A 14 -35.48 61.03 14.70
N ALA A 15 -35.55 62.20 14.06
CA ALA A 15 -34.89 62.45 12.77
C ALA A 15 -33.35 62.35 12.85
N ASP A 16 -32.71 63.13 13.72
CA ASP A 16 -31.26 63.06 13.93
C ASP A 16 -30.97 63.11 15.43
N VAL A 17 -30.27 62.12 15.95
CA VAL A 17 -29.87 62.01 17.36
C VAL A 17 -28.35 61.95 17.44
N THR A 18 -27.76 62.90 18.17
CA THR A 18 -26.33 62.93 18.45
C THR A 18 -26.07 62.65 19.92
N ILE A 19 -25.35 61.58 20.22
CA ILE A 19 -24.83 61.25 21.55
C ILE A 19 -23.53 62.03 21.75
N SER A 20 -23.58 63.10 22.56
CA SER A 20 -22.41 63.96 22.86
C SER A 20 -21.88 63.82 24.29
N VAL A 21 -22.56 63.00 25.11
CA VAL A 21 -22.15 62.62 26.47
C VAL A 21 -22.48 61.15 26.67
N ASP A 22 -21.82 60.49 27.61
CA ASP A 22 -22.11 59.09 27.92
C ASP A 22 -23.60 58.89 28.22
N THR A 23 -24.22 57.98 27.47
CA THR A 23 -25.67 57.79 27.47
C THR A 23 -26.00 56.31 27.59
N THR A 24 -27.04 55.98 28.35
CA THR A 24 -27.56 54.61 28.45
C THR A 24 -28.97 54.55 27.91
N TYR A 25 -29.21 53.65 26.97
CA TYR A 25 -30.55 53.27 26.53
C TYR A 25 -30.98 52.01 27.26
N SER A 26 -32.11 52.09 27.95
CA SER A 26 -32.76 50.99 28.67
C SER A 26 -34.11 50.58 28.06
N SER A 27 -34.55 51.26 27.00
CA SER A 27 -35.74 50.92 26.21
C SER A 27 -35.42 51.03 24.72
N ALA A 28 -36.17 50.33 23.89
CA ALA A 28 -35.99 50.35 22.44
C ALA A 28 -36.04 51.77 21.88
N GLN A 29 -35.24 52.03 20.84
CA GLN A 29 -35.17 53.32 20.16
C GLN A 29 -35.37 53.15 18.66
N SER A 30 -36.10 54.08 18.03
CA SER A 30 -36.21 54.18 16.58
C SER A 30 -35.74 55.56 16.12
N ILE A 31 -34.65 55.59 15.37
CA ILE A 31 -33.90 56.78 14.99
C ILE A 31 -33.72 56.76 13.46
N ASP A 32 -33.70 57.92 12.82
CA ASP A 32 -33.26 58.04 11.43
C ASP A 32 -31.72 58.06 11.39
N THR A 33 -31.05 59.12 11.85
CA THR A 33 -29.58 59.15 11.96
C THR A 33 -29.13 59.15 13.42
N LEU A 34 -28.33 58.15 13.82
CA LEU A 34 -27.66 58.10 15.11
C LEU A 34 -26.18 58.46 14.93
N THR A 35 -25.71 59.53 15.58
CA THR A 35 -24.30 59.92 15.60
C THR A 35 -23.72 59.76 17.00
N ILE A 36 -22.61 59.04 17.14
CA ILE A 36 -21.84 58.97 18.39
C ILE A 36 -20.64 59.91 18.25
N ALA A 37 -20.59 60.94 19.09
CA ALA A 37 -19.53 61.95 19.04
C ALA A 37 -18.18 61.38 19.50
N ASN A 38 -17.11 62.16 19.29
CA ASN A 38 -15.76 61.74 19.67
C ASN A 38 -15.66 61.41 21.17
N ASN A 39 -15.01 60.30 21.51
CA ASN A 39 -14.76 59.88 22.90
C ASN A 39 -16.03 59.78 23.76
N THR A 40 -17.16 59.39 23.17
CA THR A 40 -18.44 59.21 23.88
C THR A 40 -18.92 57.78 23.81
N THR A 41 -19.58 57.34 24.88
CA THR A 41 -20.10 55.98 25.02
C THR A 41 -21.63 55.96 24.96
N LEU A 42 -22.18 55.09 24.11
CA LEU A 42 -23.57 54.69 24.17
C LEU A 42 -23.68 53.27 24.72
N THR A 43 -24.33 53.09 25.87
CA THR A 43 -24.60 51.78 26.46
C THR A 43 -26.01 51.32 26.14
N LEU A 44 -26.16 50.12 25.58
CA LEU A 44 -27.42 49.44 25.32
C LEU A 44 -27.69 48.44 26.45
N ASN A 45 -28.51 48.80 27.43
CA ASN A 45 -28.84 47.96 28.59
C ASN A 45 -30.24 47.36 28.43
N GLY A 46 -30.36 46.28 27.65
CA GLY A 46 -31.64 45.66 27.29
C GLY A 46 -32.39 46.37 26.16
N ALA A 47 -31.82 47.46 25.61
CA ALA A 47 -32.43 48.25 24.56
C ALA A 47 -31.98 47.81 23.17
N SER A 48 -32.93 47.51 22.28
CA SER A 48 -32.67 47.39 20.85
C SER A 48 -32.77 48.75 20.16
N VAL A 49 -31.80 49.10 19.34
CA VAL A 49 -31.77 50.35 18.58
C VAL A 49 -31.99 50.03 17.10
N GLN A 50 -32.99 50.67 16.51
CA GLN A 50 -33.20 50.69 15.07
C GLN A 50 -32.83 52.07 14.52
N ALA A 51 -31.84 52.13 13.64
CA ALA A 51 -31.42 53.35 12.95
C ALA A 51 -31.55 53.20 11.42
N THR A 52 -31.78 54.31 10.70
CA THR A 52 -31.51 54.33 9.25
C THR A 52 -30.01 54.39 9.02
N ASN A 53 -29.32 55.33 9.67
CA ASN A 53 -27.89 55.54 9.54
C ASN A 53 -27.22 55.60 10.91
N LEU A 54 -25.99 55.09 11.00
CA LEU A 54 -25.12 55.21 12.16
C LEU A 54 -23.80 55.86 11.75
N VAL A 55 -23.34 56.84 12.51
CA VAL A 55 -22.01 57.44 12.35
C VAL A 55 -21.26 57.39 13.69
N MET A 56 -20.10 56.74 13.70
CA MET A 56 -19.22 56.65 14.87
C MET A 56 -17.93 57.42 14.65
N ASN A 57 -17.69 58.44 15.47
CA ASN A 57 -16.49 59.28 15.39
C ASN A 57 -15.33 58.72 16.23
N SER A 58 -14.16 59.38 16.19
CA SER A 58 -12.94 58.85 16.80
C SER A 58 -13.07 58.65 18.31
N GLY A 59 -12.62 57.50 18.83
CA GLY A 59 -12.74 57.16 20.24
C GLY A 59 -14.17 56.87 20.73
N SER A 60 -15.17 56.88 19.84
CA SER A 60 -16.56 56.57 20.23
C SER A 60 -16.75 55.10 20.55
N ARG A 61 -17.71 54.80 21.43
CA ARG A 61 -17.98 53.44 21.89
C ARG A 61 -19.48 53.14 21.89
N ILE A 62 -19.87 51.96 21.42
CA ILE A 62 -21.20 51.38 21.68
C ILE A 62 -21.00 50.12 22.51
N VAL A 63 -21.59 50.07 23.71
CA VAL A 63 -21.45 48.98 24.66
C VAL A 63 -22.77 48.24 24.81
N PHE A 64 -22.80 46.96 24.49
CA PHE A 64 -23.90 46.03 24.74
C PHE A 64 -23.81 45.58 26.20
N GLY A 65 -24.65 46.15 27.05
CA GLY A 65 -24.75 45.81 28.48
C GLY A 65 -25.62 44.58 28.77
N SER A 66 -26.29 44.03 27.75
CA SER A 66 -27.12 42.83 27.84
C SER A 66 -27.09 42.03 26.53
N ASP A 67 -27.21 40.71 26.61
CA ASP A 67 -27.15 39.82 25.43
C ASP A 67 -28.34 39.95 24.48
N ASP A 68 -29.48 40.51 24.95
CA ASP A 68 -30.70 40.71 24.16
C ASP A 68 -30.69 42.01 23.34
N ALA A 69 -29.68 42.86 23.50
CA ALA A 69 -29.60 44.12 22.77
C ALA A 69 -29.25 43.85 21.29
N VAL A 70 -29.95 44.55 20.38
CA VAL A 70 -29.72 44.48 18.94
C VAL A 70 -29.51 45.88 18.39
N LEU A 71 -28.46 46.06 17.59
CA LEU A 71 -28.23 47.27 16.81
C LEU A 71 -28.56 46.99 15.34
N ASN A 72 -29.72 47.47 14.90
CA ASN A 72 -30.22 47.28 13.54
C ASN A 72 -30.11 48.58 12.74
N VAL A 73 -29.21 48.62 11.76
CA VAL A 73 -29.00 49.77 10.88
C VAL A 73 -29.50 49.42 9.48
N THR A 74 -30.60 50.02 9.05
CA THR A 74 -31.26 49.63 7.78
C THR A 74 -30.60 50.22 6.53
N GLY A 75 -29.99 51.39 6.65
CA GLY A 75 -29.20 52.08 5.62
C GLY A 75 -27.71 51.80 5.78
N THR A 76 -26.94 52.78 6.27
CA THR A 76 -25.48 52.67 6.39
C THR A 76 -24.98 52.92 7.81
N ALA A 77 -24.17 52.00 8.34
CA ALA A 77 -23.34 52.17 9.52
C ALA A 77 -21.91 52.53 9.10
N SER A 78 -21.57 53.81 9.19
CA SER A 78 -20.25 54.34 8.85
C SER A 78 -19.43 54.56 10.12
N ILE A 79 -18.33 53.82 10.26
CA ILE A 79 -17.39 53.91 11.39
C ILE A 79 -16.03 54.40 10.87
N PRO A 80 -15.90 55.69 10.50
CA PRO A 80 -14.66 56.27 9.98
C PRO A 80 -13.72 56.77 11.08
N GLY A 81 -14.21 56.94 12.31
CA GLY A 81 -13.40 57.42 13.43
C GLY A 81 -12.34 56.40 13.83
N SER A 82 -11.09 56.84 14.01
CA SER A 82 -10.04 55.96 14.54
C SER A 82 -10.35 55.54 15.98
N SER A 83 -10.07 54.29 16.32
CA SER A 83 -10.34 53.73 17.66
C SER A 83 -11.82 53.84 18.06
N ALA A 84 -12.74 53.63 17.12
CA ALA A 84 -14.15 53.51 17.41
C ALA A 84 -14.50 52.03 17.69
N HIS A 85 -15.20 51.75 18.79
CA HIS A 85 -15.40 50.38 19.26
C HIS A 85 -16.87 50.04 19.47
N ILE A 86 -17.30 48.88 18.99
CA ILE A 86 -18.56 48.26 19.35
C ILE A 86 -18.25 47.03 20.18
N GLU A 87 -18.86 46.88 21.35
CA GLU A 87 -18.43 45.83 22.26
C GLU A 87 -19.53 45.33 23.18
N GLY A 88 -19.35 44.13 23.72
CA GLY A 88 -20.14 43.59 24.81
C GLY A 88 -19.36 42.51 25.56
N ASP A 89 -19.59 42.36 26.86
CA ASP A 89 -18.96 41.29 27.64
C ASP A 89 -19.50 39.90 27.24
N GLY A 90 -20.76 39.84 26.81
CA GLY A 90 -21.43 38.64 26.30
C GLY A 90 -21.65 38.70 24.79
N LYS A 91 -22.86 39.06 24.35
CA LYS A 91 -23.27 39.05 22.94
C LYS A 91 -23.33 40.45 22.30
N VAL A 92 -22.79 40.56 21.09
CA VAL A 92 -22.96 41.71 20.18
C VAL A 92 -23.77 41.27 18.96
N THR A 93 -24.92 41.91 18.73
CA THR A 93 -25.81 41.60 17.60
C THR A 93 -25.95 42.81 16.67
N LEU A 94 -25.39 42.69 15.47
CA LEU A 94 -25.45 43.72 14.42
C LEU A 94 -26.35 43.24 13.28
N ARG A 95 -27.28 44.09 12.85
CA ARG A 95 -28.28 43.77 11.82
C ARG A 95 -28.40 44.87 10.77
N GLY A 96 -28.80 44.44 9.56
CA GLY A 96 -29.29 45.31 8.50
C GLY A 96 -28.20 46.03 7.71
N GLY A 97 -28.60 46.54 6.53
CA GLY A 97 -27.87 47.58 5.82
C GLY A 97 -26.41 47.28 5.45
N THR A 98 -25.66 48.36 5.23
CA THR A 98 -24.23 48.32 4.88
C THR A 98 -23.40 48.78 6.07
N TRP A 99 -22.41 47.97 6.47
CA TRP A 99 -21.49 48.27 7.56
C TRP A 99 -20.10 48.55 7.03
N GLN A 100 -19.60 49.76 7.26
CA GLN A 100 -18.30 50.24 6.81
C GLN A 100 -17.42 50.56 8.03
N ILE A 101 -16.58 49.61 8.41
CA ILE A 101 -15.61 49.75 9.49
C ILE A 101 -14.29 50.17 8.87
N THR A 102 -14.08 51.48 8.76
CA THR A 102 -12.99 52.07 7.96
C THR A 102 -11.99 52.89 8.79
N GLY A 103 -12.33 53.28 10.01
CA GLY A 103 -11.45 54.00 10.91
C GLY A 103 -10.35 53.10 11.44
N SER A 104 -9.10 53.56 11.46
CA SER A 104 -7.96 52.77 11.92
C SER A 104 -8.14 52.27 13.35
N SER A 105 -7.79 51.01 13.62
CA SER A 105 -7.92 50.38 14.95
C SER A 105 -9.35 50.43 15.53
N SER A 106 -10.36 50.34 14.66
CA SER A 106 -11.76 50.21 15.08
C SER A 106 -12.15 48.75 15.16
N ASP A 107 -12.87 48.38 16.21
CA ASP A 107 -13.07 46.97 16.55
C ASP A 107 -14.51 46.64 16.95
N VAL A 108 -14.89 45.38 16.73
CA VAL A 108 -16.10 44.76 17.29
C VAL A 108 -15.69 43.65 18.25
N PHE A 109 -16.03 43.78 19.54
CA PHE A 109 -15.63 42.83 20.60
C PHE A 109 -16.83 42.12 21.24
N GLY A 110 -16.72 40.81 21.45
CA GLY A 110 -17.75 40.05 22.18
C GLY A 110 -17.38 38.60 22.43
N ALA A 111 -17.99 37.95 23.41
CA ALA A 111 -17.90 36.49 23.55
C ALA A 111 -18.68 35.76 22.44
N GLU A 112 -19.82 36.33 22.05
CA GLU A 112 -20.62 35.96 20.88
C GLU A 112 -20.81 37.19 19.99
N ILE A 113 -20.33 37.12 18.75
CA ILE A 113 -20.53 38.19 17.76
C ILE A 113 -21.43 37.62 16.66
N ASP A 114 -22.59 38.25 16.44
CA ASP A 114 -23.58 37.83 15.46
C ASP A 114 -23.90 39.01 14.53
N ILE A 115 -23.44 38.93 13.29
CA ILE A 115 -23.58 39.96 12.25
C ILE A 115 -24.45 39.41 11.12
N ASP A 116 -25.55 40.08 10.80
CA ASP A 116 -26.44 39.71 9.69
C ASP A 116 -26.82 40.98 8.89
N VAL A 117 -26.08 41.23 7.81
CA VAL A 117 -26.04 42.52 7.10
C VAL A 117 -26.04 42.33 5.59
N ALA A 118 -26.29 43.40 4.83
CA ALA A 118 -26.24 43.34 3.37
C ALA A 118 -24.81 43.40 2.83
N ASN A 119 -23.99 44.32 3.36
CA ASN A 119 -22.57 44.47 3.02
C ASN A 119 -21.76 44.71 4.28
N LEU A 120 -20.55 44.16 4.34
CA LEU A 120 -19.60 44.36 5.43
C LEU A 120 -18.24 44.72 4.85
N GLN A 121 -17.64 45.81 5.31
CA GLN A 121 -16.28 46.20 4.97
C GLN A 121 -15.46 46.36 6.25
N LEU A 122 -14.35 45.64 6.32
CA LEU A 122 -13.39 45.69 7.43
C LEU A 122 -12.03 46.17 6.91
N CYS A 123 -11.56 47.31 7.39
CA CYS A 123 -10.26 47.87 7.00
C CYS A 123 -9.06 47.05 7.51
N SER A 124 -7.86 47.29 6.95
CA SER A 124 -6.66 46.52 7.27
C SER A 124 -6.08 46.66 8.68
N SER A 125 -6.58 47.61 9.47
CA SER A 125 -6.25 47.73 10.90
C SER A 125 -7.47 47.58 11.79
N CYS A 126 -8.59 47.09 11.24
CA CYS A 126 -9.84 46.89 11.95
C CYS A 126 -9.98 45.41 12.34
N THR A 127 -10.62 45.13 13.48
CA THR A 127 -10.76 43.76 14.01
C THR A 127 -12.19 43.43 14.39
N ILE A 128 -12.63 42.20 14.11
CA ILE A 128 -13.78 41.58 14.78
C ILE A 128 -13.22 40.50 15.71
N ASP A 129 -13.29 40.67 17.02
CA ASP A 129 -12.50 39.87 17.97
C ASP A 129 -13.34 39.27 19.10
N ALA A 130 -13.44 37.95 19.06
CA ALA A 130 -14.00 37.11 20.11
C ALA A 130 -12.94 36.32 20.90
N SER A 131 -11.65 36.64 20.75
CA SER A 131 -10.56 35.93 21.41
C SER A 131 -10.68 35.99 22.92
N GLU A 132 -10.23 34.93 23.59
CA GLU A 132 -10.12 34.80 25.05
C GLU A 132 -11.44 34.89 25.84
N ARG A 133 -12.59 34.95 25.15
CA ARG A 133 -13.93 35.15 25.73
C ARG A 133 -14.83 33.92 25.64
N GLY A 134 -14.26 32.76 25.35
CA GLY A 134 -14.94 31.48 25.27
C GLY A 134 -15.04 30.72 26.59
N GLY A 135 -15.04 29.40 26.49
CA GLY A 135 -15.27 28.49 27.60
C GLY A 135 -14.16 28.45 28.65
N THR A 136 -14.52 28.06 29.86
CA THR A 136 -13.57 27.69 30.92
C THR A 136 -13.21 26.20 30.82
N SER A 137 -12.38 25.68 31.73
CA SER A 137 -12.09 24.23 31.79
C SER A 137 -13.31 23.35 32.13
N ALA A 138 -14.45 23.94 32.49
CA ALA A 138 -15.68 23.21 32.82
C ALA A 138 -16.59 22.94 31.61
N VAL A 139 -16.30 23.51 30.44
CA VAL A 139 -17.10 23.26 29.22
C VAL A 139 -16.59 22.04 28.45
N ALA A 140 -17.33 21.61 27.41
CA ALA A 140 -16.88 20.57 26.50
C ALA A 140 -15.48 20.90 25.93
N GLY A 141 -14.62 19.88 25.83
CA GLY A 141 -13.23 20.08 25.43
C GLY A 141 -12.38 20.87 26.43
N GLY A 142 -12.84 21.10 27.66
CA GLY A 142 -12.00 21.67 28.72
C GLY A 142 -10.79 20.80 29.04
N GLY A 143 -9.62 21.42 29.21
CA GLY A 143 -8.42 20.74 29.64
C GLY A 143 -8.51 20.30 31.10
N SER A 144 -7.98 19.12 31.43
CA SER A 144 -8.01 18.61 32.80
C SER A 144 -7.07 19.41 33.70
N ALA A 145 -7.53 19.74 34.90
CA ALA A 145 -6.66 20.30 35.93
C ALA A 145 -5.63 19.26 36.41
N SER A 146 -4.46 19.74 36.81
CA SER A 146 -3.39 18.93 37.37
C SER A 146 -3.09 19.44 38.77
N GLY A 147 -3.68 18.81 39.78
CA GLY A 147 -3.50 19.22 41.18
C GLY A 147 -2.04 19.18 41.67
N THR A 148 -1.15 18.54 40.90
CA THR A 148 0.26 18.34 41.27
C THR A 148 1.28 18.83 40.24
N ARG A 149 0.89 19.12 38.98
CA ARG A 149 1.82 19.50 37.88
C ARG A 149 1.14 20.48 36.88
N GLY A 150 1.59 20.53 35.61
CA GLY A 150 1.03 21.40 34.58
C GLY A 150 -0.38 20.98 34.13
N GLY A 151 -1.26 21.95 33.87
CA GLY A 151 -2.62 21.71 33.38
C GLY A 151 -2.67 21.30 31.91
N GLY A 152 -3.67 20.52 31.51
CA GLY A 152 -3.88 20.17 30.10
C GLY A 152 -4.45 21.33 29.29
N GLY A 153 -4.10 21.46 28.01
CA GLY A 153 -4.70 22.46 27.12
C GLY A 153 -6.17 22.16 26.82
N GLY A 154 -6.97 23.18 26.52
CA GLY A 154 -8.34 23.00 26.02
C GLY A 154 -8.35 22.46 24.58
N GLY A 155 -9.43 21.85 24.15
CA GLY A 155 -9.66 21.37 22.79
C GLY A 155 -10.99 21.86 22.20
N TYR A 156 -10.98 22.16 20.90
CA TYR A 156 -12.15 22.48 20.06
C TYR A 156 -11.67 22.52 18.62
N GLY A 157 -12.15 21.70 17.69
CA GLY A 157 -11.51 21.50 16.37
C GLY A 157 -10.24 20.64 16.46
N GLY A 158 -9.22 21.13 17.16
CA GLY A 158 -8.02 20.39 17.56
C GLY A 158 -8.10 19.88 19.00
N THR A 159 -7.38 18.81 19.33
CA THR A 159 -7.19 18.39 20.73
C THR A 159 -6.16 19.27 21.43
N GLY A 160 -6.39 19.59 22.70
CA GLY A 160 -5.36 20.21 23.53
C GLY A 160 -4.23 19.25 23.87
N ALA A 161 -3.03 19.77 24.09
CA ALA A 161 -1.90 18.98 24.55
C ALA A 161 -2.06 18.59 26.03
N ARG A 162 -1.49 17.45 26.42
CA ARG A 162 -1.38 17.07 27.84
C ARG A 162 -0.37 17.99 28.55
N GLY A 163 -0.67 18.45 29.75
CA GLY A 163 0.31 19.19 30.57
C GLY A 163 1.50 18.31 30.97
N GLN A 164 2.67 18.90 31.24
CA GLN A 164 3.89 18.14 31.52
C GLN A 164 3.71 17.21 32.73
N SER A 165 3.62 15.90 32.46
CA SER A 165 3.28 14.87 33.46
C SER A 165 1.99 15.15 34.24
N GLY A 166 1.08 15.94 33.67
CA GLY A 166 -0.09 16.49 34.34
C GLY A 166 -1.40 16.19 33.63
N GLY A 167 -2.31 17.17 33.61
CA GLY A 167 -3.70 17.00 33.18
C GLY A 167 -3.81 16.62 31.71
N ALA A 168 -4.73 15.72 31.37
CA ALA A 168 -5.06 15.40 29.98
C ALA A 168 -5.56 16.65 29.24
N GLY A 169 -5.17 16.77 27.97
CA GLY A 169 -5.73 17.81 27.10
C GLY A 169 -7.19 17.54 26.75
N GLY A 170 -7.91 18.60 26.39
CA GLY A 170 -9.30 18.52 25.97
C GLY A 170 -9.44 17.88 24.58
N ALA A 171 -10.52 17.12 24.37
CA ALA A 171 -10.84 16.55 23.07
C ALA A 171 -11.39 17.61 22.10
N TYR A 172 -11.24 17.37 20.80
CA TYR A 172 -12.00 18.07 19.78
C TYR A 172 -13.50 17.73 19.90
N HIS A 173 -14.37 18.62 19.45
CA HIS A 173 -15.84 18.44 19.46
C HIS A 173 -16.55 19.52 18.62
N GLY A 174 -17.85 19.34 18.40
CA GLY A 174 -18.73 20.27 17.65
C GLY A 174 -18.63 20.09 16.13
N ALA A 175 -19.62 20.57 15.37
CA ALA A 175 -19.68 20.37 13.91
C ALA A 175 -18.61 21.20 13.16
N ALA A 176 -17.83 20.56 12.28
CA ALA A 176 -16.80 21.22 11.48
C ALA A 176 -17.39 22.16 10.41
N MET A 177 -18.50 21.76 9.79
CA MET A 177 -19.15 22.54 8.74
C MET A 177 -20.01 23.69 9.26
N GLN A 178 -20.49 23.63 10.50
CA GLN A 178 -21.33 24.66 11.10
C GLN A 178 -20.86 25.00 12.51
N PRO A 179 -19.64 25.56 12.66
CA PRO A 179 -19.05 25.80 13.96
C PRO A 179 -19.82 26.90 14.70
N ASN A 180 -20.40 26.55 15.85
CA ASN A 180 -21.25 27.45 16.63
C ASN A 180 -21.02 27.37 18.16
N LEU A 181 -19.95 26.69 18.58
CA LEU A 181 -19.59 26.50 19.98
C LEU A 181 -18.36 27.35 20.34
N VAL A 182 -18.22 27.68 21.61
CA VAL A 182 -17.01 28.33 22.11
C VAL A 182 -15.89 27.31 22.31
N GLY A 183 -14.64 27.75 22.24
CA GLY A 183 -13.48 26.92 22.53
C GLY A 183 -13.44 26.50 24.00
N GLY A 184 -12.94 25.29 24.27
CA GLY A 184 -12.71 24.79 25.63
C GLY A 184 -11.56 25.52 26.34
N GLY A 185 -11.72 25.83 27.63
CA GLY A 185 -10.65 26.44 28.42
C GLY A 185 -9.58 25.44 28.84
N GLY A 186 -8.34 25.89 29.04
CA GLY A 186 -7.25 25.09 29.58
C GLY A 186 -7.46 24.74 31.05
N GLY A 187 -6.92 23.59 31.46
CA GLY A 187 -6.95 23.11 32.83
C GLY A 187 -6.00 23.89 33.73
N ASN A 188 -6.36 24.00 35.01
CA ASN A 188 -5.50 24.64 36.01
C ASN A 188 -4.27 23.76 36.30
N GLY A 189 -3.10 24.36 36.40
CA GLY A 189 -1.91 23.71 36.97
C GLY A 189 -1.92 23.75 38.50
N CYS A 190 -0.90 23.14 39.11
CA CYS A 190 -0.68 23.25 40.56
C CYS A 190 -0.48 24.70 41.02
N GLY A 191 -0.64 24.95 42.32
CA GLY A 191 -0.48 26.29 42.89
C GLY A 191 -1.50 27.32 42.39
N ASN A 192 -2.64 26.86 41.85
CA ASN A 192 -3.68 27.68 41.23
C ASN A 192 -3.21 28.45 39.98
N ALA A 193 -2.28 27.88 39.21
CA ALA A 193 -1.94 28.39 37.89
C ALA A 193 -3.17 28.25 36.97
N ALA A 194 -3.92 29.34 36.77
CA ALA A 194 -5.17 29.30 36.02
C ALA A 194 -4.93 28.93 34.54
N GLY A 195 -5.76 28.05 34.00
CA GLY A 195 -5.76 27.79 32.56
C GLY A 195 -6.34 28.94 31.76
N GLY A 196 -5.92 29.07 30.51
CA GLY A 196 -6.42 30.08 29.58
C GLY A 196 -7.87 29.80 29.18
N ARG A 197 -8.69 30.85 29.04
CA ARG A 197 -10.04 30.70 28.47
C ARG A 197 -9.97 30.34 26.99
N GLY A 198 -10.94 29.58 26.49
CA GLY A 198 -11.05 29.33 25.06
C GLY A 198 -11.47 30.59 24.27
N GLY A 199 -11.44 30.52 22.95
CA GLY A 199 -11.98 31.55 22.06
C GLY A 199 -13.51 31.57 22.03
N GLY A 200 -14.09 32.75 21.82
CA GLY A 200 -15.53 32.94 21.65
C GLY A 200 -16.05 32.43 20.30
N LYS A 201 -17.20 32.92 19.87
CA LYS A 201 -17.78 32.53 18.58
C LYS A 201 -18.24 33.74 17.76
N VAL A 202 -17.95 33.70 16.48
CA VAL A 202 -18.27 34.74 15.50
C VAL A 202 -19.14 34.13 14.40
N ARG A 203 -20.34 34.68 14.19
CA ARG A 203 -21.20 34.36 13.06
C ARG A 203 -21.38 35.61 12.20
N ILE A 204 -21.03 35.51 10.92
CA ILE A 204 -21.16 36.60 9.96
C ILE A 204 -22.00 36.10 8.78
N ASN A 205 -23.16 36.71 8.57
CA ASN A 205 -24.00 36.49 7.40
C ASN A 205 -24.08 37.79 6.60
N VAL A 206 -23.59 37.77 5.37
CA VAL A 206 -23.54 38.95 4.49
C VAL A 206 -24.25 38.61 3.18
N SER A 207 -25.42 39.20 2.93
CA SER A 207 -26.21 38.79 1.77
C SER A 207 -25.60 39.16 0.42
N SER A 208 -24.74 40.20 0.38
CA SER A 208 -24.04 40.66 -0.82
C SER A 208 -22.53 40.50 -0.67
N THR A 209 -21.79 41.55 -0.28
CA THR A 209 -20.32 41.55 -0.31
C THR A 209 -19.72 41.72 1.08
N PHE A 210 -18.83 40.80 1.46
CA PHE A 210 -17.92 40.95 2.58
C PHE A 210 -16.52 41.29 2.05
N THR A 211 -16.07 42.53 2.26
CA THR A 211 -14.70 42.97 2.00
C THR A 211 -13.87 42.85 3.28
N LEU A 212 -12.98 41.87 3.33
CA LEU A 212 -12.09 41.56 4.45
C LEU A 212 -10.67 42.03 4.13
N ASP A 213 -10.26 43.18 4.67
CA ASP A 213 -8.87 43.62 4.64
C ASP A 213 -8.18 43.51 6.00
N GLY A 214 -8.94 43.38 7.10
CA GLY A 214 -8.46 43.21 8.48
C GLY A 214 -8.70 41.82 9.07
N ASP A 215 -8.78 41.73 10.39
CA ASP A 215 -8.79 40.44 11.08
C ASP A 215 -10.16 40.08 11.69
N VAL A 216 -10.55 38.81 11.57
CA VAL A 216 -11.66 38.22 12.35
C VAL A 216 -11.07 37.13 13.26
N LYS A 217 -11.17 37.30 14.57
CA LYS A 217 -10.46 36.48 15.57
C LYS A 217 -11.39 35.79 16.56
N ALA A 218 -11.00 34.59 16.95
CA ALA A 218 -11.58 33.80 18.03
C ALA A 218 -10.48 32.97 18.72
N ASN A 219 -9.33 33.56 19.02
CA ASN A 219 -8.18 32.83 19.55
C ASN A 219 -8.36 32.43 21.03
N GLY A 220 -7.72 31.34 21.43
CA GLY A 220 -7.65 30.90 22.84
C GLY A 220 -6.61 31.70 23.64
N ALA A 221 -6.89 31.90 24.93
CA ALA A 221 -6.01 32.61 25.84
C ALA A 221 -4.84 31.73 26.29
N ARG A 222 -3.73 32.38 26.63
CA ARG A 222 -2.57 31.71 27.24
C ARG A 222 -2.86 31.25 28.67
N GLY A 223 -2.35 30.07 29.03
CA GLY A 223 -2.35 29.59 30.41
C GLY A 223 -1.41 30.40 31.31
N LEU A 224 -1.87 30.75 32.52
CA LEU A 224 -1.06 31.49 33.50
C LEU A 224 -0.07 30.58 34.23
N THR A 225 0.85 31.17 34.97
CA THR A 225 1.85 30.44 35.77
C THR A 225 1.73 30.79 37.25
N ALA A 226 1.94 29.81 38.12
CA ALA A 226 1.96 30.01 39.57
C ALA A 226 2.80 28.92 40.24
N SER A 227 3.63 29.31 41.22
CA SER A 227 4.39 28.38 42.09
C SER A 227 5.16 27.27 41.36
N GLY A 228 5.75 27.58 40.19
CA GLY A 228 6.50 26.60 39.38
C GLY A 228 5.65 25.75 38.42
N CYS A 229 4.35 26.05 38.30
CA CYS A 229 3.40 25.31 37.47
C CYS A 229 2.79 26.21 36.40
N GLY A 230 2.51 25.65 35.22
CA GLY A 230 1.77 26.28 34.13
C GLY A 230 0.35 25.74 34.01
N GLY A 231 -0.63 26.63 33.88
CA GLY A 231 -1.97 26.30 33.41
C GLY A 231 -1.95 25.97 31.91
N GLY A 232 -2.89 25.15 31.45
CA GLY A 232 -3.03 24.85 30.03
C GLY A 232 -3.52 26.06 29.24
N GLY A 233 -3.17 26.13 27.95
CA GLY A 233 -3.73 27.12 27.03
C GLY A 233 -5.19 26.80 26.67
N GLY A 234 -6.00 27.83 26.43
CA GLY A 234 -7.37 27.67 25.93
C GLY A 234 -7.40 27.31 24.45
N ALA A 235 -8.42 26.60 23.99
CA ALA A 235 -8.59 26.30 22.57
C ALA A 235 -9.06 27.52 21.77
N GLY A 236 -8.81 27.52 20.46
CA GLY A 236 -9.48 28.43 19.54
C GLY A 236 -11.00 28.26 19.54
N GLY A 237 -11.73 29.26 19.08
CA GLY A 237 -13.19 29.33 19.05
C GLY A 237 -13.80 29.00 17.68
N SER A 238 -15.02 29.49 17.46
CA SER A 238 -15.75 29.32 16.18
C SER A 238 -15.74 30.59 15.34
N ILE A 239 -15.50 30.46 14.05
CA ILE A 239 -15.80 31.49 13.05
C ILE A 239 -16.64 30.85 11.94
N TRP A 240 -17.87 31.33 11.77
CA TRP A 240 -18.80 30.87 10.74
C TRP A 240 -19.26 32.03 9.87
N VAL A 241 -18.84 32.02 8.61
CA VAL A 241 -19.12 33.08 7.64
C VAL A 241 -19.98 32.55 6.50
N THR A 242 -20.98 33.31 6.09
CA THR A 242 -21.74 33.10 4.85
C THR A 242 -21.82 34.41 4.10
N THR A 243 -21.35 34.45 2.86
CA THR A 243 -21.37 35.67 2.03
C THR A 243 -21.74 35.38 0.58
N GLY A 244 -22.27 36.36 -0.15
CA GLY A 244 -22.36 36.28 -1.61
C GLY A 244 -20.96 36.32 -2.21
N THR A 245 -20.29 37.46 -2.05
CA THR A 245 -18.91 37.69 -2.49
C THR A 245 -17.99 37.86 -1.29
N LEU A 246 -16.89 37.10 -1.23
CA LEU A 246 -15.78 37.33 -0.32
C LEU A 246 -14.66 38.06 -1.07
N ALA A 247 -14.49 39.35 -0.79
CA ALA A 247 -13.49 40.20 -1.40
C ALA A 247 -12.44 40.64 -0.37
N GLY A 248 -11.27 41.08 -0.82
CA GLY A 248 -10.22 41.61 0.04
C GLY A 248 -8.86 41.59 -0.61
N GLY A 249 -7.96 42.47 -0.14
CA GLY A 249 -6.55 42.49 -0.52
C GLY A 249 -5.76 41.37 0.15
N SER A 250 -4.51 41.66 0.54
CA SER A 250 -3.61 40.70 1.17
C SER A 250 -3.58 40.78 2.71
N GLY A 251 -4.40 41.64 3.31
CA GLY A 251 -4.41 41.88 4.76
C GLY A 251 -5.46 41.05 5.52
N GLY A 252 -6.47 40.52 4.82
CA GLY A 252 -7.63 39.88 5.44
C GLY A 252 -7.38 38.47 5.96
N GLN A 253 -7.70 38.20 7.22
CA GLN A 253 -7.50 36.88 7.85
C GLN A 253 -8.64 36.46 8.79
N PHE A 254 -8.87 35.15 8.88
CA PHE A 254 -9.67 34.53 9.93
C PHE A 254 -8.74 33.74 10.87
N LEU A 255 -8.81 33.99 12.17
CA LEU A 255 -7.90 33.41 13.17
C LEU A 255 -8.69 32.75 14.30
N ALA A 256 -8.50 31.46 14.51
CA ALA A 256 -9.03 30.74 15.66
C ALA A 256 -7.95 29.83 16.25
N ASP A 257 -6.80 30.40 16.58
CA ASP A 257 -5.64 29.69 17.10
C ASP A 257 -5.81 29.26 18.55
N GLY A 258 -5.15 28.17 18.93
CA GLY A 258 -5.03 27.73 20.31
C GLY A 258 -4.05 28.60 21.11
N GLY A 259 -4.37 28.82 22.38
CA GLY A 259 -3.52 29.56 23.31
C GLY A 259 -2.29 28.77 23.76
N TYR A 260 -1.20 29.49 24.06
CA TYR A 260 0.02 28.90 24.61
C TYR A 260 -0.21 28.30 26.00
N GLY A 261 0.53 27.24 26.32
CA GLY A 261 0.65 26.78 27.70
C GLY A 261 1.39 27.78 28.60
N GLY A 262 1.16 27.72 29.91
CA GLY A 262 1.99 28.43 30.89
C GLY A 262 3.40 27.84 30.93
N SER A 263 4.44 28.67 30.77
CA SER A 263 5.84 28.23 30.79
C SER A 263 6.39 28.28 32.20
N SER A 264 6.74 27.12 32.77
CA SER A 264 7.26 27.05 34.14
C SER A 264 8.10 25.80 34.35
N SER A 265 8.38 25.42 35.60
CA SER A 265 9.07 24.15 35.89
C SER A 265 8.21 22.94 35.50
N TYR A 266 6.88 23.07 35.56
CA TYR A 266 5.92 22.15 34.99
C TYR A 266 5.09 22.88 33.93
N ASP A 267 5.42 22.70 32.67
CA ASP A 267 4.76 23.38 31.55
C ASP A 267 3.29 22.94 31.40
N GLY A 268 2.42 23.91 31.11
CA GLY A 268 1.04 23.66 30.71
C GLY A 268 0.96 23.20 29.26
N GLY A 269 -0.02 22.34 28.95
CA GLY A 269 -0.27 21.90 27.57
C GLY A 269 -0.79 23.04 26.71
N GLY A 270 -0.38 23.10 25.43
CA GLY A 270 -0.94 24.05 24.47
C GLY A 270 -2.40 23.75 24.12
N GLY A 271 -3.21 24.78 23.89
CA GLY A 271 -4.62 24.61 23.48
C GLY A 271 -4.73 24.15 22.02
N GLY A 272 -5.76 23.37 21.69
CA GLY A 272 -6.06 22.99 20.30
C GLY A 272 -6.52 24.19 19.47
N GLY A 273 -6.21 24.20 18.18
CA GLY A 273 -6.74 25.21 17.25
C GLY A 273 -8.23 25.00 16.97
N GLY A 274 -8.97 26.07 16.72
CA GLY A 274 -10.43 26.16 16.65
C GLY A 274 -11.07 25.71 15.34
N ARG A 275 -12.25 26.26 15.02
CA ARG A 275 -13.00 25.91 13.82
C ARG A 275 -13.38 27.14 13.00
N ILE A 276 -13.07 27.12 11.70
CA ILE A 276 -13.40 28.16 10.73
C ILE A 276 -14.13 27.54 9.54
N ALA A 277 -15.34 28.03 9.23
CA ALA A 277 -16.09 27.65 8.03
C ALA A 277 -16.58 28.91 7.30
N VAL A 278 -16.14 29.07 6.05
CA VAL A 278 -16.46 30.24 5.22
C VAL A 278 -17.18 29.80 3.96
N TYR A 279 -18.46 30.17 3.82
CA TYR A 279 -19.28 29.87 2.66
C TYR A 279 -19.40 31.09 1.75
N TYR A 280 -19.08 30.95 0.47
CA TYR A 280 -19.14 32.02 -0.53
C TYR A 280 -19.71 31.53 -1.86
N ASN A 281 -20.13 32.45 -2.73
CA ASN A 281 -20.48 32.15 -4.13
C ASN A 281 -19.43 32.69 -5.11
N THR A 282 -18.66 33.71 -4.69
CA THR A 282 -17.56 34.27 -5.46
C THR A 282 -16.46 34.72 -4.50
N MET A 283 -15.22 34.33 -4.76
CA MET A 283 -14.07 34.76 -3.96
C MET A 283 -13.08 35.56 -4.81
N THR A 284 -12.76 36.76 -4.36
CA THR A 284 -11.67 37.59 -4.88
C THR A 284 -10.67 37.96 -3.79
N LEU A 285 -10.79 37.37 -2.60
CA LEU A 285 -9.79 37.45 -1.54
C LEU A 285 -8.49 36.79 -2.03
N SER A 286 -7.39 37.56 -2.00
CA SER A 286 -6.10 37.11 -2.56
C SER A 286 -5.28 36.19 -1.65
N THR A 287 -5.58 36.14 -0.35
CA THR A 287 -4.79 35.40 0.63
C THR A 287 -5.61 34.55 1.60
N PRO A 288 -6.55 33.69 1.14
CA PRO A 288 -7.28 32.81 2.06
C PRO A 288 -6.35 31.94 2.92
N GLN A 289 -5.18 31.56 2.38
CA GLN A 289 -4.15 30.78 3.07
C GLN A 289 -3.45 31.49 4.24
N SER A 290 -3.69 32.79 4.46
CA SER A 290 -3.14 33.49 5.64
C SER A 290 -4.04 33.40 6.87
N SER A 291 -5.20 32.73 6.77
CA SER A 291 -6.04 32.37 7.91
C SER A 291 -5.42 31.21 8.70
N SER A 292 -5.77 31.06 9.98
CA SER A 292 -5.10 30.13 10.90
C SER A 292 -6.04 29.51 11.95
N VAL A 293 -5.82 28.22 12.20
CA VAL A 293 -6.39 27.36 13.24
C VAL A 293 -5.27 26.52 13.88
N THR A 294 -4.08 27.10 14.06
CA THR A 294 -2.93 26.39 14.62
C THR A 294 -3.15 26.07 16.10
N GLY A 295 -2.64 24.91 16.56
CA GLY A 295 -2.61 24.59 17.97
C GLY A 295 -1.53 25.38 18.73
N GLY A 296 -1.85 25.78 19.96
CA GLY A 296 -0.93 26.55 20.81
C GLY A 296 0.29 25.75 21.23
N TYR A 297 1.41 26.43 21.47
CA TYR A 297 2.64 25.80 21.93
C TYR A 297 2.65 25.61 23.45
N GLY A 298 2.87 24.38 23.91
CA GLY A 298 2.98 24.00 25.33
C GLY A 298 4.40 23.69 25.80
N TYR A 299 5.44 24.17 25.12
CA TYR A 299 6.85 23.94 25.51
C TYR A 299 7.16 22.44 25.65
N SER A 300 7.67 22.01 26.81
CA SER A 300 8.00 20.60 27.08
C SER A 300 6.76 19.70 27.16
N ALA A 301 5.56 20.28 27.29
CA ALA A 301 4.29 19.57 27.33
C ALA A 301 3.75 19.22 25.92
N GLY A 302 4.30 19.84 24.86
CA GLY A 302 3.88 19.62 23.47
C GLY A 302 2.84 20.64 22.96
N TYR A 303 2.61 20.62 21.65
CA TYR A 303 1.65 21.50 20.98
C TYR A 303 0.23 20.94 21.07
N GLY A 304 -0.77 21.82 21.07
CA GLY A 304 -2.13 21.42 20.71
C GLY A 304 -2.18 20.99 19.25
N ASP A 305 -3.15 20.13 18.91
CA ASP A 305 -3.41 19.78 17.52
C ASP A 305 -4.04 20.97 16.77
N VAL A 306 -3.75 21.04 15.46
CA VAL A 306 -4.41 21.95 14.52
C VAL A 306 -5.93 21.72 14.50
N GLY A 307 -6.67 22.80 14.31
CA GLY A 307 -8.12 22.82 14.20
C GLY A 307 -8.68 22.44 12.83
N THR A 308 -9.93 22.84 12.55
CA THR A 308 -10.56 22.64 11.24
C THR A 308 -10.84 23.97 10.56
N MET A 309 -10.37 24.14 9.33
CA MET A 309 -10.60 25.32 8.51
C MET A 309 -10.99 24.92 7.08
N VAL A 310 -12.17 25.37 6.64
CA VAL A 310 -12.65 25.14 5.27
C VAL A 310 -13.27 26.40 4.66
N PHE A 311 -12.97 26.60 3.39
CA PHE A 311 -13.58 27.58 2.51
C PHE A 311 -14.45 26.82 1.51
N VAL A 312 -15.72 27.14 1.44
CA VAL A 312 -16.74 26.42 0.66
C VAL A 312 -17.29 27.34 -0.43
N ASP A 313 -16.99 26.99 -1.67
CA ASP A 313 -17.68 27.55 -2.84
C ASP A 313 -19.02 26.82 -3.02
N ARG A 314 -20.13 27.53 -2.86
CA ARG A 314 -21.50 26.98 -2.80
C ARG A 314 -22.10 26.56 -4.14
N GLY A 315 -21.27 26.46 -5.18
CA GLY A 315 -21.71 26.12 -6.52
C GLY A 315 -22.80 27.06 -7.04
N THR A 316 -23.67 26.55 -7.91
CA THR A 316 -24.74 27.33 -8.54
C THR A 316 -26.14 26.90 -8.10
N ASN A 317 -26.28 25.70 -7.54
CA ASN A 317 -27.54 25.16 -7.05
C ASN A 317 -27.65 25.38 -5.55
N VAL A 318 -28.07 26.60 -5.19
CA VAL A 318 -28.30 27.00 -3.79
C VAL A 318 -29.22 25.98 -3.09
N GLY A 319 -28.66 25.22 -2.15
CA GLY A 319 -29.38 24.21 -1.34
C GLY A 319 -28.99 22.75 -1.61
N SER A 320 -28.15 22.48 -2.60
CA SER A 320 -27.42 21.23 -2.76
C SER A 320 -26.00 21.42 -2.23
N VAL A 321 -25.48 20.46 -1.46
CA VAL A 321 -24.05 20.42 -1.10
C VAL A 321 -23.22 19.63 -2.11
N ALA A 322 -23.89 18.90 -3.02
CA ALA A 322 -23.23 18.02 -3.98
C ALA A 322 -22.51 18.80 -5.10
N ASP A 323 -22.82 20.08 -5.29
CA ASP A 323 -22.11 21.00 -6.19
C ASP A 323 -21.10 21.90 -5.46
N ASP A 324 -21.00 21.79 -4.14
CA ASP A 324 -20.08 22.60 -3.34
C ASP A 324 -18.64 22.12 -3.49
N SER A 325 -17.69 23.05 -3.54
CA SER A 325 -16.25 22.75 -3.54
C SER A 325 -15.59 23.20 -2.25
N LEU A 326 -14.90 22.27 -1.60
CA LEU A 326 -14.28 22.47 -0.28
C LEU A 326 -12.78 22.67 -0.43
N TYR A 327 -12.27 23.72 0.20
CA TYR A 327 -10.86 24.08 0.20
C TYR A 327 -10.33 24.15 1.64
N ALA A 328 -9.46 23.21 2.00
CA ALA A 328 -8.82 23.15 3.31
C ALA A 328 -7.39 23.67 3.23
N TYR A 329 -7.08 24.72 4.00
CA TYR A 329 -5.77 25.40 3.93
C TYR A 329 -4.80 25.03 5.06
N GLU A 330 -5.27 24.42 6.15
CA GLU A 330 -4.40 24.10 7.29
C GLU A 330 -4.78 22.81 8.02
N GLY A 331 -6.01 22.70 8.55
CA GLY A 331 -6.47 21.48 9.19
C GLY A 331 -7.88 21.15 8.77
N TRP A 332 -8.16 19.86 8.59
CA TRP A 332 -9.51 19.38 8.31
C TRP A 332 -9.73 18.03 8.98
N ARG A 333 -10.96 17.78 9.44
CA ARG A 333 -11.36 16.46 9.96
C ARG A 333 -12.72 16.10 9.39
N TRP A 334 -12.82 14.88 8.87
CA TRP A 334 -14.09 14.24 8.52
C TRP A 334 -14.67 13.57 9.78
N GLU A 335 -15.73 14.15 10.34
CA GLU A 335 -16.29 13.70 11.63
C GLU A 335 -17.52 12.81 11.42
N ALA A 336 -17.81 11.91 12.36
CA ALA A 336 -18.95 10.99 12.27
C ALA A 336 -20.30 11.74 12.20
N ASP A 337 -20.37 12.86 12.91
CA ASP A 337 -21.57 13.70 13.03
C ASP A 337 -21.90 14.47 11.74
N ASP A 338 -20.97 14.51 10.78
CA ASP A 338 -21.16 15.16 9.48
C ASP A 338 -21.88 14.26 8.45
N GLY A 339 -22.10 12.96 8.77
CA GLY A 339 -22.81 12.01 7.92
C GLY A 339 -22.01 11.49 6.71
N ASN A 340 -22.71 11.07 5.64
CA ASN A 340 -22.07 10.79 4.35
C ASN A 340 -21.74 12.11 3.65
N HIS A 341 -20.49 12.27 3.26
CA HIS A 341 -19.99 13.49 2.66
C HIS A 341 -20.16 13.43 1.14
N VAL A 342 -21.02 14.29 0.59
CA VAL A 342 -21.25 14.40 -0.85
C VAL A 342 -20.99 15.83 -1.29
N TYR A 343 -19.89 16.03 -2.03
CA TYR A 343 -19.45 17.35 -2.50
C TYR A 343 -19.03 17.27 -3.98
N ALA A 344 -18.85 18.41 -4.64
CA ALA A 344 -18.28 18.41 -5.99
C ALA A 344 -16.78 18.12 -5.93
N ASN A 345 -16.06 18.92 -5.14
CA ASN A 345 -14.60 18.83 -5.05
C ASN A 345 -14.15 18.97 -3.60
N PHE A 346 -13.00 18.37 -3.30
CA PHE A 346 -12.23 18.64 -2.10
C PHE A 346 -10.77 18.85 -2.48
N GLU A 347 -10.18 19.93 -2.00
CA GLU A 347 -8.75 20.19 -2.12
C GLU A 347 -8.15 20.60 -0.78
N ALA A 348 -7.13 19.87 -0.35
CA ALA A 348 -6.28 20.24 0.77
C ALA A 348 -4.97 20.86 0.25
N TYR A 349 -4.59 22.03 0.77
CA TYR A 349 -3.43 22.81 0.32
C TYR A 349 -2.30 22.85 1.35
N ASN A 350 -1.06 23.02 0.87
CA ASN A 350 0.08 23.54 1.62
C ASN A 350 0.26 22.95 3.03
N SER A 351 0.59 21.67 3.10
CA SER A 351 0.81 20.96 4.37
C SER A 351 -0.44 20.85 5.26
N ALA A 352 -1.63 21.06 4.68
CA ALA A 352 -2.87 20.85 5.40
C ALA A 352 -2.96 19.42 5.94
N LEU A 353 -3.37 19.31 7.20
CA LEU A 353 -3.55 18.04 7.89
C LEU A 353 -5.02 17.62 7.82
N VAL A 354 -5.31 16.62 6.99
CA VAL A 354 -6.63 16.00 6.89
C VAL A 354 -6.67 14.79 7.81
N ARG A 355 -7.71 14.70 8.64
CA ARG A 355 -8.03 13.57 9.52
C ARG A 355 -9.43 13.05 9.22
N GLY A 356 -9.77 11.89 9.77
CA GLY A 356 -11.08 11.28 9.56
C GLY A 356 -11.09 10.39 8.32
N PRO A 357 -12.08 9.48 8.24
CA PRO A 357 -13.35 9.54 8.96
C PRO A 357 -13.31 8.98 10.40
N ASP A 358 -14.01 9.64 11.33
CA ASP A 358 -14.11 9.25 12.75
C ASP A 358 -15.00 8.01 13.01
N SER A 359 -15.64 7.43 11.99
CA SER A 359 -16.43 6.21 12.13
C SER A 359 -16.18 5.17 11.03
N ASN A 360 -16.29 3.88 11.38
CA ASN A 360 -16.14 2.77 10.46
C ASN A 360 -17.18 2.79 9.34
N GLY A 361 -16.72 2.70 8.09
CA GLY A 361 -17.60 2.58 6.92
C GLY A 361 -18.18 3.91 6.42
N GLN A 362 -17.69 5.06 6.91
CA GLN A 362 -17.98 6.34 6.28
C GLN A 362 -17.52 6.36 4.83
N VAL A 363 -18.41 6.83 3.95
CA VAL A 363 -18.15 6.98 2.51
C VAL A 363 -17.97 8.45 2.20
N LEU A 364 -16.80 8.78 1.66
CA LEU A 364 -16.52 10.10 1.09
C LEU A 364 -16.85 10.05 -0.40
N THR A 365 -17.76 10.91 -0.86
CA THR A 365 -18.22 10.92 -2.26
C THR A 365 -17.99 12.30 -2.87
N PHE A 366 -17.29 12.34 -3.99
CA PHE A 366 -17.04 13.55 -4.76
C PHE A 366 -17.47 13.37 -6.22
N SER A 367 -18.30 14.26 -6.76
CA SER A 367 -18.69 14.15 -8.19
C SER A 367 -17.59 14.61 -9.14
N GLY A 368 -16.63 15.39 -8.63
CA GLY A 368 -15.48 15.93 -9.34
C GLY A 368 -14.18 15.37 -8.78
N THR A 369 -13.39 16.20 -8.11
CA THR A 369 -12.00 15.89 -7.77
C THR A 369 -11.76 15.83 -6.26
N TYR A 370 -11.05 14.81 -5.80
CA TYR A 370 -10.40 14.79 -4.49
C TYR A 370 -8.90 15.02 -4.67
N LYS A 371 -8.38 16.10 -4.10
CA LYS A 371 -7.00 16.55 -4.33
C LYS A 371 -6.24 16.83 -3.04
N LEU A 372 -5.02 16.31 -2.96
CA LEU A 372 -4.04 16.67 -1.94
C LEU A 372 -2.88 17.42 -2.62
N SER A 373 -2.65 18.66 -2.24
CA SER A 373 -1.69 19.57 -2.87
C SER A 373 -0.60 20.01 -1.89
N ASN A 374 0.66 20.08 -2.36
CA ASN A 374 1.79 20.71 -1.66
C ASN A 374 2.01 20.14 -0.24
N SER A 375 2.33 18.85 -0.16
CA SER A 375 2.60 18.13 1.09
C SER A 375 1.40 18.08 2.05
N ALA A 376 0.18 18.30 1.56
CA ALA A 376 -1.02 18.04 2.36
C ALA A 376 -1.08 16.54 2.66
N ASP A 377 -1.28 16.21 3.93
CA ASP A 377 -1.30 14.85 4.42
C ASP A 377 -2.71 14.46 4.84
N TRP A 378 -3.08 13.21 4.55
CA TRP A 378 -4.32 12.63 5.05
C TRP A 378 -4.01 11.42 5.92
N TYR A 379 -4.44 11.50 7.17
CA TYR A 379 -4.40 10.41 8.13
C TYR A 379 -5.83 9.90 8.31
N PRO A 380 -6.31 9.00 7.43
CA PRO A 380 -7.56 8.30 7.68
C PRO A 380 -7.40 7.52 8.99
N ASN A 381 -8.38 7.67 9.88
CA ASN A 381 -8.29 7.20 11.27
C ASN A 381 -8.16 5.66 11.39
N THR A 382 -8.40 5.11 12.58
CA THR A 382 -8.43 3.67 12.89
C THR A 382 -9.53 2.86 12.17
N HIS A 383 -10.09 3.36 11.08
CA HIS A 383 -11.25 2.84 10.37
C HIS A 383 -10.97 2.52 8.89
N ASN A 384 -11.77 1.62 8.32
CA ASN A 384 -11.76 1.38 6.88
C ASN A 384 -12.47 2.54 6.16
N VAL A 385 -11.88 3.01 5.07
CA VAL A 385 -12.34 4.19 4.32
C VAL A 385 -12.67 3.83 2.89
N THR A 386 -13.82 4.31 2.41
CA THR A 386 -14.16 4.30 0.98
C THR A 386 -14.27 5.73 0.46
N LEU A 387 -13.43 6.06 -0.53
CA LEU A 387 -13.47 7.32 -1.26
C LEU A 387 -13.96 7.05 -2.68
N THR A 388 -15.09 7.65 -3.05
CA THR A 388 -15.61 7.63 -4.42
C THR A 388 -15.42 9.01 -5.04
N THR A 389 -14.75 9.10 -6.18
CA THR A 389 -14.49 10.38 -6.85
C THR A 389 -14.43 10.23 -8.36
N ALA A 390 -14.70 11.29 -9.13
CA ALA A 390 -14.41 11.25 -10.57
C ALA A 390 -12.90 11.30 -10.80
N ASN A 391 -12.20 12.20 -10.11
CA ASN A 391 -10.74 12.35 -10.22
C ASN A 391 -10.10 12.29 -8.83
N PHE A 392 -8.95 11.63 -8.75
CA PHE A 392 -8.11 11.57 -7.56
C PHE A 392 -6.72 12.08 -7.90
N ASP A 393 -6.24 13.10 -7.20
CA ASP A 393 -4.94 13.73 -7.47
C ASP A 393 -4.13 13.92 -6.18
N MET A 394 -2.91 13.40 -6.16
CA MET A 394 -1.93 13.65 -5.11
C MET A 394 -0.71 14.33 -5.70
N HIS A 395 -0.37 15.51 -5.17
CA HIS A 395 0.69 16.35 -5.71
C HIS A 395 1.77 16.68 -4.67
N SER A 396 3.02 16.85 -5.12
CA SER A 396 4.08 17.50 -4.34
C SER A 396 4.31 16.89 -2.95
N SER A 397 4.70 15.62 -2.85
CA SER A 397 5.03 14.95 -1.58
C SER A 397 3.89 14.77 -0.57
N SER A 398 2.62 14.88 -0.98
CA SER A 398 1.48 14.52 -0.14
C SER A 398 1.50 13.05 0.30
N GLU A 399 1.18 12.79 1.57
CA GLU A 399 1.10 11.44 2.13
C GLU A 399 -0.33 11.07 2.56
N ILE A 400 -0.76 9.86 2.25
CA ILE A 400 -1.89 9.20 2.91
C ILE A 400 -1.32 8.11 3.80
N ASP A 401 -1.44 8.24 5.12
CA ASP A 401 -0.92 7.25 6.06
C ASP A 401 -2.01 6.77 7.03
N ALA A 402 -2.45 5.51 6.85
CA ALA A 402 -3.41 4.83 7.72
C ALA A 402 -2.73 3.88 8.73
N ARG A 403 -1.40 3.90 8.83
CA ARG A 403 -0.59 3.10 9.76
C ARG A 403 -0.03 3.92 10.92
N VAL A 404 0.02 5.24 10.79
CA VAL A 404 0.47 6.16 11.86
C VAL A 404 -0.75 6.78 12.54
N ASP A 405 -1.02 6.39 13.80
CA ASP A 405 -1.89 7.19 14.67
C ASP A 405 -1.04 8.28 15.34
N ARG A 406 -1.07 9.51 14.82
CA ARG A 406 -0.44 10.67 15.50
C ARG A 406 -1.31 11.23 16.64
N ALA A 407 -2.56 10.80 16.76
CA ALA A 407 -3.52 11.37 17.71
C ALA A 407 -3.50 10.67 19.09
N SER A 408 -2.92 9.47 19.20
CA SER A 408 -2.84 8.79 20.49
C SER A 408 -1.63 7.87 20.60
N SER A 409 -0.96 7.87 21.75
CA SER A 409 0.13 6.96 22.10
C SER A 409 -0.32 5.50 22.28
N ALA A 410 -1.40 5.07 21.63
CA ALA A 410 -2.06 3.79 21.84
C ALA A 410 -2.08 2.93 20.57
N ASN A 411 -1.10 2.03 20.52
CA ASN A 411 -1.11 0.75 19.79
C ASN A 411 -1.10 0.79 18.24
N PRO A 412 0.07 0.55 17.59
CA PRO A 412 0.22 0.48 16.13
C PRO A 412 -0.42 -0.75 15.45
N SER A 413 -1.28 -1.52 16.14
CA SER A 413 -1.89 -2.76 15.62
C SER A 413 -3.12 -2.53 14.73
N ASN A 414 -3.49 -1.28 14.45
CA ASN A 414 -4.70 -0.93 13.72
C ASN A 414 -4.46 -0.36 12.31
N SER A 415 -3.49 -0.88 11.55
CA SER A 415 -3.37 -0.53 10.12
C SER A 415 -4.66 -0.94 9.37
N ARG A 416 -5.28 -0.01 8.63
CA ARG A 416 -6.61 -0.20 8.00
C ARG A 416 -6.60 -0.15 6.48
N GLU A 417 -7.76 -0.48 5.91
CA GLU A 417 -7.98 -0.61 4.47
C GLU A 417 -8.50 0.71 3.87
N LEU A 418 -7.97 1.06 2.68
CA LEU A 418 -8.42 2.19 1.88
C LEU A 418 -8.97 1.67 0.55
N THR A 419 -10.21 2.04 0.23
CA THR A 419 -10.83 1.79 -1.07
C THR A 419 -10.97 3.11 -1.83
N LEU A 420 -10.38 3.18 -3.01
CA LEU A 420 -10.51 4.27 -3.97
C LEU A 420 -11.37 3.80 -5.15
N ASN A 421 -12.55 4.39 -5.32
CA ASN A 421 -13.42 4.18 -6.47
C ASN A 421 -13.34 5.42 -7.37
N VAL A 422 -12.61 5.31 -8.49
CA VAL A 422 -12.29 6.43 -9.36
C VAL A 422 -12.86 6.19 -10.76
N SER A 423 -13.68 7.10 -11.28
CA SER A 423 -14.32 6.92 -12.59
C SER A 423 -13.61 7.64 -13.75
N GLY A 424 -12.71 8.57 -13.46
CA GLY A 424 -12.00 9.43 -14.43
C GLY A 424 -10.48 9.24 -14.35
N THR A 425 -9.77 10.18 -13.73
CA THR A 425 -8.28 10.11 -13.64
C THR A 425 -7.79 9.84 -12.23
N LEU A 426 -6.75 9.02 -12.09
CA LEU A 426 -5.98 8.87 -10.85
C LEU A 426 -4.54 9.32 -11.10
N ALA A 427 -4.09 10.37 -10.42
CA ALA A 427 -2.73 10.89 -10.54
C ALA A 427 -2.02 10.88 -9.19
N MET A 428 -0.77 10.41 -9.18
CA MET A 428 0.16 10.61 -8.07
C MET A 428 1.47 11.19 -8.60
N ALA A 429 1.82 12.38 -8.11
CA ALA A 429 3.04 13.07 -8.49
C ALA A 429 4.27 12.57 -7.73
N THR A 430 5.45 13.00 -8.17
CA THR A 430 6.72 12.77 -7.49
C THR A 430 6.63 13.08 -5.99
N GLY A 431 7.14 12.17 -5.16
CA GLY A 431 7.16 12.29 -3.70
C GLY A 431 5.87 11.83 -3.00
N SER A 432 4.74 11.72 -3.72
CA SER A 432 3.47 11.34 -3.11
C SER A 432 3.48 9.88 -2.66
N ARG A 433 2.86 9.61 -1.50
CA ARG A 433 2.90 8.29 -0.88
C ARG A 433 1.54 7.85 -0.33
N ILE A 434 1.16 6.60 -0.55
CA ILE A 434 0.04 5.95 0.14
C ILE A 434 0.62 4.81 1.00
N ASN A 435 0.39 4.82 2.31
CA ASN A 435 0.84 3.81 3.26
C ASN A 435 -0.36 3.27 4.06
N VAL A 436 -0.88 2.10 3.66
CA VAL A 436 -2.12 1.52 4.20
C VAL A 436 -1.96 0.03 4.45
N LYS A 437 -2.89 -0.66 5.12
CA LYS A 437 -2.83 -2.13 5.23
C LYS A 437 -3.16 -2.78 3.90
N LYS A 438 -4.31 -2.39 3.34
CA LYS A 438 -4.79 -2.84 2.04
C LYS A 438 -5.21 -1.62 1.23
N LEU A 439 -4.77 -1.56 -0.02
CA LEU A 439 -5.28 -0.60 -1.00
C LEU A 439 -6.13 -1.35 -2.01
N THR A 440 -7.37 -0.91 -2.18
CA THR A 440 -8.24 -1.37 -3.28
C THR A 440 -8.54 -0.18 -4.19
N VAL A 441 -8.15 -0.25 -5.45
CA VAL A 441 -8.45 0.77 -6.47
C VAL A 441 -9.36 0.16 -7.53
N THR A 442 -10.49 0.80 -7.77
CA THR A 442 -11.56 0.33 -8.67
C THR A 442 -12.13 1.47 -9.50
N GLY A 443 -12.92 1.12 -10.52
CA GLY A 443 -13.56 2.07 -11.43
C GLY A 443 -12.91 2.07 -12.82
N ALA A 444 -13.46 2.87 -13.74
CA ALA A 444 -13.04 2.90 -15.14
C ALA A 444 -11.98 3.98 -15.40
N HIS A 445 -10.97 4.08 -14.52
CA HIS A 445 -10.02 5.19 -14.55
C HIS A 445 -8.80 4.97 -15.43
N SER A 446 -8.17 6.09 -15.81
CA SER A 446 -6.79 6.12 -16.30
C SER A 446 -5.86 6.59 -15.18
N ALA A 447 -4.96 5.71 -14.73
CA ALA A 447 -4.02 5.97 -13.65
C ALA A 447 -2.61 6.32 -14.13
N THR A 448 -1.98 7.30 -13.50
CA THR A 448 -0.57 7.66 -13.72
C THR A 448 0.13 7.94 -12.39
N LEU A 449 1.18 7.15 -12.09
CA LEU A 449 2.11 7.41 -10.99
C LEU A 449 3.44 7.89 -11.60
N THR A 450 3.88 9.09 -11.24
CA THR A 450 5.07 9.74 -11.82
C THR A 450 6.21 9.89 -10.82
N GLY A 451 7.45 9.97 -11.32
CA GLY A 451 8.64 10.16 -10.48
C GLY A 451 8.71 9.16 -9.33
N SER A 452 8.97 9.62 -8.10
CA SER A 452 9.11 8.78 -6.90
C SER A 452 7.77 8.43 -6.21
N ALA A 453 6.62 8.59 -6.87
CA ALA A 453 5.32 8.21 -6.33
C ALA A 453 5.30 6.74 -5.87
N ARG A 454 4.77 6.48 -4.67
CA ARG A 454 4.86 5.16 -4.04
C ARG A 454 3.57 4.73 -3.33
N VAL A 455 3.17 3.49 -3.54
CA VAL A 455 2.15 2.80 -2.73
C VAL A 455 2.83 1.73 -1.90
N ASP A 456 2.66 1.79 -0.59
CA ASP A 456 3.11 0.81 0.40
C ASP A 456 1.91 0.14 1.07
N ALA A 457 1.72 -1.16 0.86
CA ALA A 457 0.66 -1.92 1.50
C ALA A 457 1.09 -3.35 1.88
N ASP A 458 0.25 -4.06 2.64
CA ASP A 458 0.34 -5.52 2.75
C ASP A 458 -0.32 -6.19 1.54
N GLU A 459 -1.39 -5.58 1.03
CA GLU A 459 -2.09 -6.01 -0.18
C GLU A 459 -2.47 -4.81 -1.06
N ILE A 460 -2.18 -4.90 -2.36
CA ILE A 460 -2.61 -3.94 -3.38
C ILE A 460 -3.51 -4.69 -4.37
N GLN A 461 -4.78 -4.29 -4.45
CA GLN A 461 -5.71 -4.69 -5.50
C GLN A 461 -5.99 -3.48 -6.39
N TRP A 462 -5.63 -3.55 -7.67
CA TRP A 462 -5.78 -2.45 -8.61
C TRP A 462 -6.52 -2.90 -9.85
N SER A 463 -7.70 -2.34 -10.11
CA SER A 463 -8.48 -2.59 -11.32
C SER A 463 -8.82 -1.28 -12.01
N GLY A 464 -8.65 -1.19 -13.34
CA GLY A 464 -8.87 0.06 -14.07
C GLY A 464 -8.82 -0.07 -15.60
N ALA A 465 -8.95 1.06 -16.29
CA ALA A 465 -8.85 1.12 -17.76
C ALA A 465 -7.39 1.14 -18.20
N ASN A 466 -6.57 2.04 -17.65
CA ASN A 466 -5.14 2.13 -17.95
C ASN A 466 -4.33 2.36 -16.67
N LEU A 467 -3.10 1.86 -16.63
CA LEU A 467 -2.16 2.15 -15.54
C LEU A 467 -0.78 2.45 -16.12
N THR A 468 -0.24 3.61 -15.77
CA THR A 468 1.14 3.99 -16.06
C THR A 468 1.92 4.11 -14.75
N LEU A 469 2.94 3.26 -14.59
CA LEU A 469 3.98 3.44 -13.57
C LEU A 469 5.21 4.00 -14.27
N ASP A 470 5.56 5.25 -14.02
CA ASP A 470 6.79 5.87 -14.54
C ASP A 470 8.05 5.28 -13.88
N THR A 471 9.22 5.52 -14.45
CA THR A 471 10.52 4.89 -14.16
C THR A 471 10.90 4.71 -12.68
N SER A 472 10.51 5.64 -11.81
CA SER A 472 10.82 5.59 -10.36
C SER A 472 9.61 5.26 -9.48
N ALA A 473 8.43 5.14 -10.08
CA ALA A 473 7.17 4.91 -9.39
C ALA A 473 7.07 3.45 -8.94
N GLN A 474 6.44 3.22 -7.80
CA GLN A 474 6.46 1.92 -7.13
C GLN A 474 5.11 1.51 -6.56
N LEU A 475 4.73 0.27 -6.85
CA LEU A 475 3.81 -0.50 -6.01
C LEU A 475 4.65 -1.45 -5.17
N ASN A 476 4.60 -1.31 -3.85
CA ASN A 476 5.51 -2.01 -2.94
C ASN A 476 4.77 -2.70 -1.79
N VAL A 477 5.02 -4.00 -1.67
CA VAL A 477 4.56 -4.86 -0.59
C VAL A 477 5.70 -5.71 -0.01
N ASP A 478 6.96 -5.25 -0.14
CA ASP A 478 8.13 -5.93 0.43
C ASP A 478 8.03 -6.11 1.96
N GLY A 479 8.27 -7.32 2.44
CA GLY A 479 8.26 -7.66 3.88
C GLY A 479 6.89 -7.49 4.55
N ARG A 480 5.81 -7.46 3.77
CA ARG A 480 4.45 -7.15 4.21
C ARG A 480 3.47 -8.32 4.12
N GLY A 481 4.00 -9.53 3.96
CA GLY A 481 3.28 -10.79 4.06
C GLY A 481 3.18 -11.29 5.50
N PHE A 482 3.12 -12.62 5.67
CA PHE A 482 2.93 -13.23 6.98
C PHE A 482 4.09 -12.90 7.94
N GLN A 483 3.74 -12.69 9.22
CA GLN A 483 4.69 -12.53 10.32
C GLN A 483 5.04 -13.89 10.94
N PRO A 484 6.20 -14.00 11.63
CA PRO A 484 6.53 -15.20 12.39
C PRO A 484 5.40 -15.55 13.38
N GLY A 485 4.90 -16.78 13.33
CA GLY A 485 3.79 -17.28 14.16
C GLY A 485 2.38 -16.79 13.77
N GLU A 486 2.20 -16.01 12.69
CA GLU A 486 0.87 -15.51 12.27
C GLU A 486 0.03 -16.59 11.56
N ARG A 487 0.65 -17.69 11.10
CA ARG A 487 -0.03 -18.90 10.60
C ARG A 487 0.88 -20.15 10.67
N ASP A 488 0.82 -20.86 11.80
CA ASP A 488 1.44 -22.20 11.93
C ASP A 488 0.97 -23.10 10.76
N GLY A 489 1.90 -23.50 9.87
CA GLY A 489 1.68 -24.58 8.89
C GLY A 489 1.66 -24.21 7.41
N MET A 490 1.73 -22.93 7.00
CA MET A 490 1.86 -22.56 5.57
C MET A 490 3.29 -22.11 5.24
N GLY A 491 4.16 -23.08 4.92
CA GLY A 491 5.49 -22.79 4.39
C GLY A 491 6.40 -21.94 5.31
N GLU A 492 6.07 -21.82 6.59
CA GLU A 492 6.91 -21.12 7.57
C GLU A 492 8.23 -21.88 7.77
N GLY A 493 9.30 -21.13 7.94
CA GLY A 493 10.58 -21.72 8.34
C GLY A 493 10.52 -22.25 9.77
N ALA A 494 11.11 -23.41 10.02
CA ALA A 494 11.08 -23.98 11.37
C ALA A 494 11.83 -23.11 12.37
N ASP A 495 11.17 -22.81 13.48
CA ASP A 495 11.79 -22.23 14.67
C ASP A 495 12.86 -23.19 15.23
N HIS A 496 13.94 -22.62 15.76
CA HIS A 496 14.98 -23.41 16.41
C HIS A 496 15.51 -22.74 17.68
N GLY A 497 15.10 -23.25 18.84
CA GLY A 497 15.38 -22.66 20.16
C GLY A 497 16.86 -22.60 20.59
N SER A 498 17.78 -23.18 19.83
CA SER A 498 19.22 -23.20 20.16
C SER A 498 20.17 -22.82 19.01
N ARG A 499 19.68 -22.57 17.78
CA ARG A 499 20.49 -22.35 16.56
C ARG A 499 19.72 -21.52 15.51
N GLY A 500 20.19 -21.47 14.25
CA GLY A 500 19.62 -20.67 13.16
C GLY A 500 18.27 -21.18 12.65
N GLY A 501 17.37 -20.25 12.32
CA GLY A 501 16.00 -20.54 11.88
C GLY A 501 15.93 -20.93 10.41
N GLY A 502 14.94 -21.74 10.03
CA GLY A 502 14.68 -22.07 8.62
C GLY A 502 14.13 -20.87 7.84
N GLY A 503 14.39 -20.77 6.55
CA GLY A 503 13.77 -19.77 5.68
C GLY A 503 12.31 -20.08 5.39
N GLY A 504 11.49 -19.05 5.20
CA GLY A 504 10.10 -19.18 4.76
C GLY A 504 10.01 -19.62 3.31
N ALA A 505 8.84 -20.08 2.86
CA ALA A 505 8.57 -20.54 1.50
C ALA A 505 7.31 -19.92 0.88
N HIS A 506 7.24 -19.93 -0.45
CA HIS A 506 6.05 -19.58 -1.24
C HIS A 506 6.11 -20.26 -2.61
N GLY A 507 6.58 -19.60 -3.67
CA GLY A 507 6.88 -20.23 -4.96
C GLY A 507 8.08 -21.17 -4.89
N GLY A 508 9.07 -20.85 -4.05
CA GLY A 508 10.26 -21.66 -3.79
C GLY A 508 10.26 -22.24 -2.38
N ARG A 509 10.96 -23.37 -2.18
CA ARG A 509 11.22 -23.91 -0.84
C ARG A 509 12.20 -22.99 -0.09
N GLY A 510 11.98 -22.79 1.21
CA GLY A 510 12.91 -22.08 2.07
C GLY A 510 14.18 -22.90 2.32
N GLY A 511 15.29 -22.21 2.55
CA GLY A 511 16.57 -22.80 2.93
C GLY A 511 16.54 -23.33 4.36
N ASN A 512 17.20 -24.44 4.63
CA ASN A 512 17.41 -24.92 6.00
C ASN A 512 18.41 -24.01 6.74
N GLY A 513 18.10 -23.64 7.98
CA GLY A 513 19.01 -22.98 8.90
C GLY A 513 20.16 -23.89 9.34
N GLN A 514 21.26 -23.28 9.77
CA GLN A 514 22.47 -24.02 10.14
C GLN A 514 22.18 -24.95 11.32
N SER A 515 22.39 -26.26 11.08
CA SER A 515 22.30 -27.33 12.08
C SER A 515 20.91 -27.63 12.65
N GLY A 516 19.83 -27.46 11.85
CA GLY A 516 18.59 -28.23 12.06
C GLY A 516 17.25 -27.53 11.76
N GLY A 517 17.21 -26.20 11.64
CA GLY A 517 15.97 -25.49 11.30
C GLY A 517 15.52 -25.83 9.86
N GLY A 518 14.47 -26.64 9.70
CA GLY A 518 13.94 -27.00 8.38
C GLY A 518 13.37 -25.79 7.65
N GLY A 519 13.74 -25.59 6.38
CA GLY A 519 13.11 -24.57 5.54
C GLY A 519 11.69 -24.96 5.15
N GLY A 520 10.83 -23.96 5.02
CA GLY A 520 9.41 -24.13 4.71
C GLY A 520 9.17 -24.77 3.34
N VAL A 521 7.99 -25.37 3.16
CA VAL A 521 7.54 -25.93 1.88
C VAL A 521 6.77 -24.88 1.09
N TRP A 522 6.89 -24.90 -0.23
CA TRP A 522 6.12 -24.03 -1.12
C TRP A 522 4.60 -24.11 -0.86
N TYR A 523 3.81 -23.23 -1.48
CA TYR A 523 2.34 -23.30 -1.57
C TYR A 523 1.83 -22.27 -2.59
N ASP A 524 0.50 -22.14 -2.73
CA ASP A 524 -0.20 -21.24 -3.66
C ASP A 524 -0.16 -21.68 -5.13
N SER A 525 -1.05 -21.16 -5.98
CA SER A 525 -1.16 -21.54 -7.39
C SER A 525 -0.07 -20.87 -8.24
N SER A 526 0.52 -21.56 -9.22
CA SER A 526 1.45 -20.93 -10.19
C SER A 526 0.71 -20.18 -11.30
N VAL A 527 -0.55 -20.50 -11.55
CA VAL A 527 -1.39 -19.90 -12.59
C VAL A 527 -2.43 -18.89 -12.05
N GLY A 528 -2.43 -18.66 -10.73
CA GLY A 528 -3.27 -17.67 -10.08
C GLY A 528 -2.82 -17.37 -8.65
N PRO A 529 -1.61 -16.81 -8.46
CA PRO A 529 -1.06 -16.58 -7.13
C PRO A 529 -1.82 -15.48 -6.40
N VAL A 530 -2.37 -15.78 -5.22
CA VAL A 530 -3.22 -14.87 -4.44
C VAL A 530 -2.86 -14.79 -2.95
N LEU A 531 -1.86 -15.55 -2.51
CA LEU A 531 -1.44 -15.60 -1.12
C LEU A 531 -0.13 -14.83 -0.91
N ALA A 532 0.04 -14.26 0.28
CA ALA A 532 1.29 -13.63 0.68
C ALA A 532 2.38 -14.68 0.90
N GLY A 533 3.65 -14.26 0.95
CA GLY A 533 4.78 -15.11 1.30
C GLY A 533 4.82 -15.43 2.79
N ALA A 534 5.39 -16.59 3.15
CA ALA A 534 5.55 -17.02 4.54
C ALA A 534 6.72 -16.31 5.24
N ALA A 535 6.65 -16.25 6.56
CA ALA A 535 7.75 -15.79 7.40
C ALA A 535 8.89 -16.84 7.48
N GLY A 536 10.10 -16.35 7.75
CA GLY A 536 11.20 -17.19 8.22
C GLY A 536 11.02 -17.60 9.68
N GLY A 537 11.67 -18.69 10.07
CA GLY A 537 11.67 -19.21 11.43
C GLY A 537 12.51 -18.37 12.38
N THR A 538 12.07 -18.32 13.63
CA THR A 538 12.73 -17.68 14.75
C THR A 538 13.88 -18.55 15.26
N ALA A 539 15.06 -17.94 15.42
CA ALA A 539 16.25 -18.59 15.94
C ALA A 539 16.42 -18.37 17.46
N CYS A 540 17.47 -18.95 18.03
CA CYS A 540 17.84 -18.72 19.42
C CYS A 540 17.97 -17.23 19.78
N GLY A 541 17.87 -16.92 21.08
CA GLY A 541 17.97 -15.53 21.56
C GLY A 541 16.81 -14.63 21.10
N SER A 542 15.70 -15.21 20.63
CA SER A 542 14.53 -14.49 20.09
C SER A 542 14.82 -13.73 18.79
N SER A 543 15.80 -14.18 18.00
CA SER A 543 16.12 -13.62 16.70
C SER A 543 15.01 -13.95 15.70
N GLN A 544 14.13 -12.99 15.40
CA GLN A 544 12.94 -13.22 14.58
C GLN A 544 13.31 -13.48 13.11
N GLY A 545 12.58 -14.40 12.48
CA GLY A 545 12.66 -14.54 11.03
C GLY A 545 12.07 -13.34 10.30
N GLY A 546 12.48 -13.17 9.04
CA GLY A 546 11.97 -12.12 8.17
C GLY A 546 10.51 -12.37 7.83
N ARG A 547 9.70 -11.30 7.77
CA ARG A 547 8.33 -11.35 7.25
C ARG A 547 8.34 -11.71 5.76
N GLY A 548 7.34 -12.43 5.29
CA GLY A 548 7.19 -12.70 3.86
C GLY A 548 6.83 -11.44 3.05
N GLY A 549 6.83 -11.54 1.72
CA GLY A 549 6.33 -10.50 0.82
C GLY A 549 4.80 -10.47 0.76
N GLY A 550 4.20 -9.30 0.52
CA GLY A 550 2.75 -9.14 0.42
C GLY A 550 2.16 -9.54 -0.94
N ILE A 551 1.00 -8.97 -1.27
CA ILE A 551 0.24 -9.32 -2.49
C ILE A 551 0.04 -8.09 -3.38
N ILE A 552 0.33 -8.23 -4.68
CA ILE A 552 -0.03 -7.27 -5.74
C ILE A 552 -0.91 -7.97 -6.76
N ARG A 553 -2.18 -7.55 -6.88
CA ARG A 553 -3.11 -7.94 -7.94
C ARG A 553 -3.45 -6.74 -8.80
N VAL A 554 -3.11 -6.77 -10.08
CA VAL A 554 -3.37 -5.69 -11.04
C VAL A 554 -4.21 -6.23 -12.21
N GLN A 555 -5.34 -5.59 -12.50
CA GLN A 555 -6.28 -5.97 -13.56
C GLN A 555 -6.62 -4.75 -14.42
N ILE A 556 -5.98 -4.64 -15.59
CA ILE A 556 -6.10 -3.50 -16.50
C ILE A 556 -6.82 -3.94 -17.77
N THR A 557 -7.91 -3.25 -18.12
CA THR A 557 -8.71 -3.60 -19.32
C THR A 557 -8.16 -2.97 -20.61
N GLY A 558 -7.25 -2.00 -20.51
CA GLY A 558 -6.55 -1.37 -21.62
C GLY A 558 -5.05 -1.63 -21.54
N THR A 559 -4.26 -0.57 -21.41
CA THR A 559 -2.80 -0.62 -21.44
C THR A 559 -2.21 -0.51 -20.03
N LEU A 560 -1.32 -1.44 -19.70
CA LEU A 560 -0.37 -1.31 -18.58
C LEU A 560 0.98 -0.84 -19.13
N MET A 561 1.34 0.42 -18.87
CA MET A 561 2.67 0.96 -19.15
C MET A 561 3.53 0.86 -17.89
N LEU A 562 4.37 -0.17 -17.81
CA LEU A 562 5.18 -0.47 -16.64
C LEU A 562 6.63 -0.05 -16.89
N ASN A 563 6.96 1.22 -16.66
CA ASN A 563 8.35 1.72 -16.65
C ASN A 563 8.96 1.66 -15.24
N GLY A 564 8.12 1.84 -14.22
CA GLY A 564 8.44 1.71 -12.81
C GLY A 564 8.55 0.26 -12.34
N ARG A 565 8.23 0.02 -11.07
CA ARG A 565 8.45 -1.27 -10.42
C ARG A 565 7.27 -1.75 -9.54
N MET A 566 7.09 -3.06 -9.47
CA MET A 566 6.20 -3.78 -8.56
C MET A 566 7.05 -4.73 -7.70
N HIS A 567 6.99 -4.60 -6.37
CA HIS A 567 7.88 -5.29 -5.42
C HIS A 567 7.08 -6.05 -4.36
N ALA A 568 7.37 -7.32 -4.17
CA ALA A 568 6.76 -8.23 -3.21
C ALA A 568 7.81 -9.21 -2.61
N SER A 569 9.02 -8.75 -2.35
CA SER A 569 10.11 -9.55 -1.79
C SER A 569 9.94 -9.78 -0.29
N GLY A 570 10.44 -10.92 0.21
CA GLY A 570 10.52 -11.21 1.64
C GLY A 570 11.58 -10.36 2.35
N ALA A 571 11.34 -10.07 3.63
CA ALA A 571 12.30 -9.39 4.47
C ALA A 571 13.44 -10.34 4.92
N ASN A 572 14.60 -9.77 5.22
CA ASN A 572 15.72 -10.53 5.77
C ASN A 572 15.43 -10.99 7.21
N GLY A 573 15.98 -12.14 7.59
CA GLY A 573 15.99 -12.61 8.97
C GLY A 573 16.82 -11.71 9.87
N GLN A 574 16.39 -11.52 11.12
CA GLN A 574 17.14 -10.73 12.09
C GLN A 574 18.40 -11.46 12.56
N THR A 575 19.32 -10.70 13.14
CA THR A 575 20.51 -11.22 13.82
C THR A 575 20.54 -10.72 15.25
N VAL A 576 20.47 -11.64 16.21
CA VAL A 576 20.58 -11.32 17.64
C VAL A 576 21.65 -12.22 18.23
N SER A 577 22.71 -11.61 18.79
CA SER A 577 23.89 -12.33 19.30
C SER A 577 24.51 -13.26 18.24
N ASN A 578 24.54 -14.56 18.50
CA ASN A 578 25.09 -15.58 17.61
C ASN A 578 24.02 -16.29 16.76
N CYS A 579 22.79 -15.76 16.73
CA CYS A 579 21.63 -16.43 16.17
C CYS A 579 21.04 -15.65 14.98
N GLY A 580 21.02 -16.28 13.80
CA GLY A 580 20.36 -15.76 12.60
C GLY A 580 18.96 -16.33 12.43
N GLY A 581 17.95 -15.46 12.42
CA GLY A 581 16.59 -15.83 12.01
C GLY A 581 16.55 -16.16 10.51
N GLY A 582 15.61 -16.99 10.08
CA GLY A 582 15.45 -17.31 8.66
C GLY A 582 14.93 -16.13 7.84
N GLY A 583 15.26 -16.08 6.55
CA GLY A 583 14.70 -15.08 5.63
C GLY A 583 13.23 -15.34 5.31
N GLY A 584 12.43 -14.30 5.14
CA GLY A 584 11.03 -14.40 4.70
C GLY A 584 10.92 -14.75 3.21
N ALA A 585 9.84 -15.42 2.80
CA ALA A 585 9.63 -15.75 1.39
C ALA A 585 9.17 -14.54 0.56
N GLY A 586 9.40 -14.56 -0.75
CA GLY A 586 8.72 -13.65 -1.67
C GLY A 586 7.19 -13.88 -1.66
N GLY A 587 6.44 -12.87 -2.04
CA GLY A 587 4.97 -12.87 -2.10
C GLY A 587 4.45 -13.07 -3.53
N SER A 588 3.24 -12.56 -3.78
CA SER A 588 2.52 -12.75 -5.05
C SER A 588 2.41 -11.47 -5.86
N ILE A 589 2.77 -11.52 -7.14
CA ILE A 589 2.46 -10.48 -8.13
C ILE A 589 1.66 -11.13 -9.26
N TRP A 590 0.40 -10.75 -9.40
CA TRP A 590 -0.48 -11.25 -10.46
C TRP A 590 -1.07 -10.10 -11.27
N VAL A 591 -0.63 -9.98 -12.52
CA VAL A 591 -1.05 -8.93 -13.44
C VAL A 591 -1.87 -9.52 -14.57
N THR A 592 -3.00 -8.91 -14.89
CA THR A 592 -3.78 -9.19 -16.09
C THR A 592 -3.98 -7.88 -16.84
N THR A 593 -3.57 -7.80 -18.10
CA THR A 593 -3.76 -6.64 -18.97
C THR A 593 -4.25 -7.05 -20.36
N ASN A 594 -4.74 -6.11 -21.17
CA ASN A 594 -4.92 -6.35 -22.60
C ASN A 594 -3.60 -6.05 -23.32
N VAL A 595 -3.12 -4.81 -23.22
CA VAL A 595 -1.83 -4.40 -23.79
C VAL A 595 -0.78 -4.27 -22.70
N MET A 596 0.35 -4.97 -22.84
CA MET A 596 1.52 -4.78 -21.99
C MET A 596 2.55 -3.90 -22.70
N ALA A 597 2.96 -2.80 -22.06
CA ALA A 597 3.91 -1.84 -22.61
C ALA A 597 5.02 -1.49 -21.60
N ARG A 598 6.22 -1.17 -22.12
CA ARG A 598 7.36 -0.71 -21.31
C ARG A 598 8.34 0.05 -22.19
N SER A 599 8.32 1.37 -22.19
CA SER A 599 9.27 2.22 -22.93
C SER A 599 10.65 2.31 -22.27
N TYR A 600 10.77 1.98 -20.99
CA TYR A 600 12.03 2.07 -20.26
C TYR A 600 13.05 1.02 -20.74
N ASN A 601 14.20 1.49 -21.22
CA ASN A 601 15.25 0.69 -21.87
C ASN A 601 16.46 0.43 -20.95
N SER A 602 16.24 0.30 -19.65
CA SER A 602 17.29 -0.07 -18.68
C SER A 602 17.14 -1.52 -18.24
N ALA A 603 18.27 -2.17 -17.94
CA ALA A 603 18.33 -3.53 -17.43
C ALA A 603 17.96 -3.62 -15.94
N VAL A 604 16.80 -3.05 -15.59
CA VAL A 604 16.31 -2.94 -14.20
C VAL A 604 15.07 -3.79 -14.05
N GLU A 605 15.05 -4.57 -12.97
CA GLU A 605 13.94 -5.41 -12.58
C GLU A 605 12.68 -4.58 -12.30
N TYR A 606 11.57 -5.00 -12.90
CA TYR A 606 10.29 -4.30 -12.78
C TYR A 606 9.22 -5.08 -12.04
N MET A 607 9.39 -6.38 -11.88
CA MET A 607 8.61 -7.22 -10.97
C MET A 607 9.57 -8.07 -10.15
N THR A 608 9.51 -7.94 -8.83
CA THR A 608 10.39 -8.65 -7.91
C THR A 608 9.58 -9.30 -6.80
N ALA A 609 9.74 -10.60 -6.62
CA ALA A 609 9.20 -11.34 -5.48
C ALA A 609 10.28 -12.29 -4.95
N ARG A 610 11.42 -11.73 -4.54
CA ARG A 610 12.56 -12.52 -4.06
C ARG A 610 12.38 -12.97 -2.62
N GLY A 611 13.02 -14.07 -2.26
CA GLY A 611 13.20 -14.43 -0.85
C GLY A 611 14.18 -13.49 -0.14
N GLY A 612 13.93 -13.20 1.13
CA GLY A 612 14.85 -12.46 1.98
C GLY A 612 16.03 -13.32 2.41
N SER A 613 17.17 -12.70 2.70
CA SER A 613 18.35 -13.40 3.20
C SER A 613 18.15 -13.88 4.64
N GLY A 614 18.73 -15.03 4.98
CA GLY A 614 18.85 -15.45 6.37
C GLY A 614 19.81 -14.55 7.15
N GLY A 615 19.61 -14.46 8.46
CA GLY A 615 20.52 -13.72 9.34
C GLY A 615 21.91 -14.35 9.35
N SER A 616 22.96 -13.59 9.07
CA SER A 616 24.33 -14.09 9.03
C SER A 616 25.08 -13.81 10.35
N THR A 617 25.43 -14.89 11.06
CA THR A 617 26.13 -14.89 12.36
C THR A 617 27.02 -16.13 12.47
N SER A 618 27.09 -16.77 13.65
CA SER A 618 27.75 -18.09 13.83
C SER A 618 26.77 -19.26 13.74
N TYR A 619 25.47 -19.00 13.92
CA TYR A 619 24.39 -19.91 13.53
C TYR A 619 23.53 -19.21 12.48
N ASP A 620 23.86 -19.44 11.21
CA ASP A 620 23.21 -18.77 10.09
C ASP A 620 21.76 -19.24 9.89
N GLY A 621 20.88 -18.28 9.61
CA GLY A 621 19.51 -18.55 9.20
C GLY A 621 19.43 -18.99 7.74
N GLY A 622 18.48 -19.85 7.40
CA GLY A 622 18.23 -20.25 6.02
C GLY A 622 17.63 -19.10 5.20
N GLY A 623 17.98 -19.02 3.91
CA GLY A 623 17.42 -18.03 3.00
C GLY A 623 15.94 -18.30 2.68
N GLY A 624 15.13 -17.25 2.51
CA GLY A 624 13.72 -17.39 2.15
C GLY A 624 13.53 -17.87 0.70
N GLY A 625 12.48 -18.64 0.43
CA GLY A 625 12.12 -19.05 -0.94
C GLY A 625 11.59 -17.88 -1.77
N GLY A 626 11.79 -17.94 -3.08
CA GLY A 626 11.18 -17.01 -4.02
C GLY A 626 9.66 -17.05 -4.02
N GLY A 627 9.03 -15.95 -4.44
CA GLY A 627 7.59 -15.78 -4.55
C GLY A 627 7.02 -16.24 -5.89
N ARG A 628 5.83 -15.75 -6.26
CA ARG A 628 5.16 -16.09 -7.52
C ARG A 628 4.81 -14.84 -8.31
N VAL A 629 5.16 -14.85 -9.59
CA VAL A 629 4.87 -13.77 -10.54
C VAL A 629 4.18 -14.34 -11.77
N LEU A 630 2.99 -13.83 -12.10
CA LEU A 630 2.29 -14.14 -13.35
C LEU A 630 1.82 -12.85 -14.02
N LEU A 631 2.18 -12.67 -15.29
CA LEU A 631 1.73 -11.55 -16.11
C LEU A 631 0.95 -12.09 -17.32
N GLU A 632 -0.35 -11.85 -17.33
CA GLU A 632 -1.24 -12.22 -18.41
C GLU A 632 -1.52 -11.01 -19.31
N TYR A 633 -1.41 -11.18 -20.63
CA TYR A 633 -1.65 -10.14 -21.63
C TYR A 633 -2.41 -10.70 -22.83
N THR A 634 -2.93 -9.84 -23.72
CA THR A 634 -3.47 -10.27 -25.03
C THR A 634 -2.62 -9.78 -26.19
N SER A 635 -1.87 -8.70 -25.99
CA SER A 635 -0.88 -8.22 -26.95
C SER A 635 0.26 -7.46 -26.28
N LEU A 636 1.44 -7.49 -26.91
CA LEU A 636 2.59 -6.69 -26.53
C LEU A 636 2.66 -5.44 -27.39
N ASP A 637 2.83 -4.28 -26.76
CA ASP A 637 3.18 -3.05 -27.47
C ASP A 637 4.59 -3.14 -28.06
N ALA A 638 4.88 -2.41 -29.14
CA ALA A 638 6.19 -2.42 -29.79
C ALA A 638 7.35 -2.02 -28.86
N THR A 639 7.05 -1.29 -27.77
CA THR A 639 8.04 -0.97 -26.74
C THR A 639 8.42 -2.17 -25.88
N PHE A 640 7.59 -3.21 -25.77
CA PHE A 640 7.84 -4.40 -24.96
C PHE A 640 8.51 -5.51 -25.79
N THR A 641 9.84 -5.55 -25.81
CA THR A 641 10.63 -6.54 -26.55
C THR A 641 10.85 -7.84 -25.75
N ASP A 642 11.20 -8.94 -26.42
CA ASP A 642 11.52 -10.23 -25.75
C ASP A 642 12.64 -10.11 -24.72
N ALA A 643 13.61 -9.21 -24.93
CA ALA A 643 14.67 -8.96 -23.95
C ALA A 643 14.09 -8.45 -22.60
N LYS A 644 12.94 -7.77 -22.63
CA LYS A 644 12.29 -7.22 -21.43
C LYS A 644 11.59 -8.28 -20.59
N LYS A 645 11.22 -9.43 -21.16
CA LYS A 645 10.64 -10.56 -20.41
C LYS A 645 11.54 -11.02 -19.25
N ARG A 646 12.86 -10.84 -19.39
CA ARG A 646 13.90 -11.31 -18.46
C ARG A 646 14.12 -10.45 -17.21
N TYR A 647 13.47 -9.28 -17.10
CA TYR A 647 13.62 -8.36 -15.95
C TYR A 647 12.58 -8.61 -14.84
N ILE A 648 12.08 -9.84 -14.72
CA ILE A 648 11.28 -10.33 -13.60
C ILE A 648 12.21 -11.17 -12.71
N SER A 649 12.14 -11.02 -11.38
CA SER A 649 12.92 -11.86 -10.48
C SER A 649 12.13 -12.44 -9.29
N VAL A 650 12.27 -13.74 -9.10
CA VAL A 650 11.73 -14.59 -8.05
C VAL A 650 12.83 -15.46 -7.41
N GLY A 651 14.07 -15.00 -7.43
CA GLY A 651 15.20 -15.72 -6.82
C GLY A 651 15.01 -15.95 -5.32
N GLY A 652 15.57 -17.06 -4.81
CA GLY A 652 15.64 -17.32 -3.38
C GLY A 652 16.64 -16.41 -2.67
N GLY A 653 16.47 -16.29 -1.35
CA GLY A 653 17.35 -15.50 -0.49
C GLY A 653 18.65 -16.23 -0.13
N TYR A 654 19.69 -15.45 0.18
CA TYR A 654 20.99 -15.98 0.55
C TYR A 654 21.00 -16.55 1.98
N GLY A 655 21.59 -17.73 2.17
CA GLY A 655 21.66 -18.42 3.47
C GLY A 655 23.00 -18.30 4.20
N ALA A 656 24.00 -17.59 3.65
CA ALA A 656 25.37 -17.61 4.17
C ALA A 656 25.94 -19.04 4.29
N SER A 657 26.31 -19.50 5.48
CA SER A 657 26.76 -20.89 5.72
C SER A 657 25.58 -21.87 5.89
N ALA A 658 24.35 -21.36 5.96
CA ALA A 658 23.11 -22.14 5.89
C ALA A 658 22.65 -22.29 4.44
N ALA A 659 21.58 -23.06 4.20
CA ALA A 659 21.10 -23.28 2.85
C ALA A 659 20.37 -22.04 2.30
N GLU A 660 20.57 -21.77 1.01
CA GLU A 660 19.85 -20.75 0.26
C GLU A 660 18.40 -21.17 0.02
N GLY A 661 17.53 -20.17 -0.15
CA GLY A 661 16.17 -20.42 -0.61
C GLY A 661 16.15 -20.83 -2.08
N GLN A 662 15.16 -21.62 -2.47
CA GLN A 662 14.94 -21.95 -3.88
C GLN A 662 14.22 -20.81 -4.59
N SER A 663 14.43 -20.71 -5.90
CA SER A 663 13.68 -19.77 -6.75
C SER A 663 12.19 -20.12 -6.80
N GLY A 664 11.40 -19.08 -7.04
CA GLY A 664 9.95 -19.08 -7.07
C GLY A 664 9.34 -19.58 -8.37
N THR A 665 8.25 -18.95 -8.81
CA THR A 665 7.70 -19.16 -10.16
C THR A 665 7.48 -17.83 -10.88
N ALA A 666 7.93 -17.70 -12.12
CA ALA A 666 7.74 -16.49 -12.91
C ALA A 666 7.44 -16.82 -14.38
N ALA A 667 6.30 -16.35 -14.88
CA ALA A 667 5.93 -16.49 -16.29
C ALA A 667 5.09 -15.33 -16.81
N LEU A 668 5.08 -15.19 -18.14
CA LEU A 668 4.11 -14.40 -18.86
C LEU A 668 3.20 -15.35 -19.66
N LEU A 669 1.90 -15.02 -19.74
CA LEU A 669 0.90 -15.79 -20.49
C LEU A 669 0.22 -14.88 -21.51
N ASP A 670 0.40 -15.18 -22.79
CA ASP A 670 -0.47 -14.65 -23.83
C ASP A 670 -1.82 -15.37 -23.74
N ARG A 671 -2.90 -14.64 -23.46
CA ARG A 671 -4.24 -15.19 -23.28
C ARG A 671 -4.99 -15.42 -24.60
N ASP A 672 -4.59 -14.74 -25.68
CA ASP A 672 -5.23 -14.88 -26.98
C ASP A 672 -4.62 -16.09 -27.72
N ASP A 673 -3.29 -16.22 -27.68
CA ASP A 673 -2.58 -17.33 -28.31
C ASP A 673 -2.35 -18.52 -27.36
N VAL A 674 -2.54 -18.35 -26.05
CA VAL A 674 -2.31 -19.37 -25.02
C VAL A 674 -0.85 -19.83 -24.98
N ASP A 675 0.07 -18.87 -25.12
CA ASP A 675 1.52 -19.09 -25.07
C ASP A 675 2.09 -18.75 -23.70
N LEU A 676 2.83 -19.69 -23.10
CA LEU A 676 3.47 -19.52 -21.81
C LEU A 676 4.98 -19.26 -21.97
N ASP A 677 5.45 -18.10 -21.53
CA ASP A 677 6.86 -17.74 -21.46
C ASP A 677 7.35 -17.81 -20.01
N ILE A 678 8.10 -18.85 -19.66
CA ILE A 678 8.74 -19.02 -18.35
C ILE A 678 10.04 -18.21 -18.36
N VAL A 679 10.25 -17.33 -17.36
CA VAL A 679 11.37 -16.36 -17.39
C VAL A 679 12.44 -16.55 -16.32
N GLU A 680 12.22 -17.43 -15.34
CA GLU A 680 13.24 -17.76 -14.33
C GLU A 680 13.10 -19.17 -13.77
N SER A 681 11.91 -19.53 -13.27
CA SER A 681 11.63 -20.88 -12.77
C SER A 681 10.13 -21.10 -12.76
N TRP A 682 9.73 -22.38 -12.74
CA TRP A 682 8.33 -22.76 -12.78
C TRP A 682 8.07 -24.03 -11.98
N ARG A 683 6.87 -24.13 -11.41
CA ARG A 683 6.38 -25.37 -10.82
C ARG A 683 5.01 -25.69 -11.38
N TRP A 684 4.93 -26.84 -12.03
CA TRP A 684 3.66 -27.46 -12.37
C TRP A 684 3.07 -28.08 -11.11
N GLN A 685 1.82 -27.73 -10.81
CA GLN A 685 1.12 -28.30 -9.67
C GLN A 685 -0.06 -29.08 -10.22
N SER A 686 -0.22 -30.32 -9.80
CA SER A 686 -1.31 -31.18 -10.24
C SER A 686 -2.69 -30.55 -9.98
N ALA A 687 -2.81 -29.76 -8.91
CA ALA A 687 -4.01 -28.99 -8.56
C ALA A 687 -4.32 -27.80 -9.50
N ASP A 688 -3.31 -27.30 -10.23
CA ASP A 688 -3.44 -26.20 -11.18
C ASP A 688 -3.78 -26.70 -12.60
N GLY A 689 -3.77 -28.03 -12.82
CA GLY A 689 -3.98 -28.68 -14.12
C GLY A 689 -5.42 -29.14 -14.40
N PRO A 690 -5.68 -29.71 -15.60
CA PRO A 690 -4.72 -30.01 -16.66
C PRO A 690 -4.21 -28.76 -17.39
N PHE A 691 -2.92 -28.76 -17.75
CA PHE A 691 -2.29 -27.64 -18.43
C PHE A 691 -2.40 -27.81 -19.95
N THR A 692 -3.00 -26.81 -20.63
CA THR A 692 -3.11 -26.79 -22.09
C THR A 692 -2.60 -25.46 -22.62
N PHE A 693 -1.54 -25.52 -23.42
CA PHE A 693 -0.94 -24.34 -24.05
C PHE A 693 -0.82 -24.55 -25.57
N ARG A 694 -0.71 -23.45 -26.31
CA ARG A 694 -0.27 -23.50 -27.70
C ARG A 694 1.24 -23.66 -27.76
N SER A 695 1.98 -22.85 -27.02
CA SER A 695 3.43 -23.02 -26.88
C SER A 695 3.91 -22.78 -25.47
N VAL A 696 5.06 -23.37 -25.14
CA VAL A 696 5.79 -23.11 -23.90
C VAL A 696 7.22 -22.79 -24.26
N THR A 697 7.70 -21.62 -23.85
CA THR A 697 9.07 -21.16 -24.07
C THR A 697 9.71 -20.84 -22.72
N THR A 698 10.95 -21.29 -22.51
CA THR A 698 11.73 -20.95 -21.32
C THR A 698 12.75 -19.86 -21.66
N HIS A 699 13.15 -19.01 -20.72
CA HIS A 699 14.08 -17.90 -20.97
C HIS A 699 15.12 -17.80 -19.87
N ARG A 700 16.38 -17.56 -20.29
CA ARG A 700 17.50 -17.46 -19.34
C ARG A 700 17.33 -16.28 -18.37
N PRO A 701 17.49 -16.51 -17.04
CA PRO A 701 17.49 -15.44 -16.06
C PRO A 701 18.73 -14.54 -16.18
N LEU A 702 18.63 -13.29 -15.73
CA LEU A 702 19.73 -12.32 -15.77
C LEU A 702 20.79 -12.56 -14.68
N TYR A 703 20.39 -13.10 -13.52
CA TYR A 703 21.28 -13.32 -12.38
C TYR A 703 21.61 -14.80 -12.23
N THR A 704 22.87 -15.15 -12.49
CA THR A 704 23.37 -16.53 -12.46
C THR A 704 23.84 -16.99 -11.08
N SER A 705 23.80 -16.13 -10.06
CA SER A 705 24.41 -16.41 -8.77
C SER A 705 23.59 -17.35 -7.87
N TYR A 706 22.29 -17.55 -8.15
CA TYR A 706 21.39 -18.30 -7.26
C TYR A 706 20.37 -19.22 -7.96
N SER A 707 20.36 -19.33 -9.29
CA SER A 707 19.46 -20.24 -10.00
C SER A 707 20.04 -20.71 -11.34
N THR A 708 20.06 -22.03 -11.55
CA THR A 708 19.77 -22.58 -12.86
C THR A 708 18.26 -22.50 -13.07
N GLU A 709 17.78 -22.30 -14.29
CA GLU A 709 16.34 -22.25 -14.57
C GLU A 709 15.78 -23.65 -14.33
N VAL A 710 15.08 -23.86 -13.21
CA VAL A 710 14.56 -25.18 -12.82
C VAL A 710 13.04 -25.21 -12.96
N ILE A 711 12.55 -26.13 -13.79
CA ILE A 711 11.14 -26.49 -13.87
C ILE A 711 10.91 -27.73 -13.01
N ARG A 712 9.88 -27.71 -12.17
CA ARG A 712 9.56 -28.80 -11.24
C ARG A 712 8.09 -29.18 -11.28
N ASP A 713 7.75 -30.30 -10.67
CA ASP A 713 6.38 -30.65 -10.30
C ASP A 713 6.18 -30.59 -8.78
N ASP A 714 4.99 -30.98 -8.32
CA ASP A 714 4.60 -31.06 -6.91
C ASP A 714 4.74 -32.49 -6.32
N GLY A 715 5.38 -33.42 -7.04
CA GLY A 715 5.47 -34.83 -6.65
C GLY A 715 4.28 -35.69 -7.08
N ASN A 716 3.29 -35.14 -7.79
CA ASN A 716 2.19 -35.90 -8.37
C ASN A 716 2.29 -35.93 -9.90
N ALA A 717 1.72 -36.99 -10.49
CA ALA A 717 1.68 -37.13 -11.95
C ALA A 717 1.06 -35.89 -12.59
N THR A 718 1.80 -35.29 -13.53
CA THR A 718 1.43 -34.02 -14.16
C THR A 718 1.34 -34.21 -15.66
N THR A 719 0.27 -33.71 -16.26
CA THR A 719 0.09 -33.73 -17.72
C THR A 719 0.15 -32.31 -18.26
N VAL A 720 1.08 -32.08 -19.20
CA VAL A 720 1.25 -30.80 -19.90
C VAL A 720 1.01 -31.05 -21.39
N THR A 721 -0.10 -30.50 -21.90
CA THR A 721 -0.46 -30.60 -23.31
C THR A 721 -0.07 -29.32 -24.02
N ILE A 722 0.76 -29.44 -25.05
CA ILE A 722 1.26 -28.33 -25.86
C ILE A 722 0.85 -28.59 -27.30
N SER A 723 -0.12 -27.85 -27.82
CA SER A 723 -0.64 -28.10 -29.17
C SER A 723 0.32 -27.65 -30.29
N GLY A 724 1.30 -26.81 -29.96
CA GLY A 724 2.35 -26.29 -30.84
C GLY A 724 3.74 -26.66 -30.35
N ALA A 725 4.57 -25.66 -30.02
CA ALA A 725 5.99 -25.84 -29.75
C ALA A 725 6.35 -25.82 -28.26
N LEU A 726 7.21 -26.74 -27.83
CA LEU A 726 7.95 -26.65 -26.57
C LEU A 726 9.41 -26.25 -26.88
N THR A 727 9.83 -25.07 -26.40
CA THR A 727 11.18 -24.53 -26.63
C THR A 727 11.92 -24.35 -25.31
N MET A 728 12.95 -25.16 -25.09
CA MET A 728 13.83 -25.09 -23.92
C MET A 728 15.14 -24.38 -24.28
N ASN A 729 15.37 -23.21 -23.69
CA ASN A 729 16.60 -22.45 -23.86
C ASN A 729 17.79 -23.01 -23.02
N PRO A 730 19.04 -22.65 -23.34
CA PRO A 730 20.22 -23.22 -22.67
C PRO A 730 20.28 -23.00 -21.16
N GLY A 731 20.55 -24.06 -20.40
CA GLY A 731 20.71 -24.03 -18.95
C GLY A 731 19.41 -24.22 -18.16
N VAL A 732 18.34 -24.63 -18.85
CA VAL A 732 17.08 -25.07 -18.22
C VAL A 732 17.21 -26.53 -17.83
N HIS A 733 16.83 -26.85 -16.59
CA HIS A 733 16.67 -28.24 -16.15
C HIS A 733 15.22 -28.47 -15.72
N TRP A 734 14.52 -29.34 -16.42
CA TRP A 734 13.23 -29.82 -15.97
C TRP A 734 13.45 -31.08 -15.12
N ARG A 735 13.08 -31.02 -13.85
CA ARG A 735 13.22 -32.13 -12.91
C ARG A 735 11.87 -32.53 -12.29
N PRO A 736 11.02 -33.23 -13.05
CA PRO A 736 9.83 -33.83 -12.47
C PRO A 736 10.21 -34.98 -11.52
N THR A 737 9.41 -35.17 -10.47
CA THR A 737 9.55 -36.24 -9.48
C THR A 737 8.46 -37.31 -9.61
N ALA A 738 7.51 -37.12 -10.54
CA ALA A 738 6.48 -38.09 -10.91
C ALA A 738 6.35 -38.21 -12.43
N THR A 739 5.51 -39.16 -12.89
CA THR A 739 5.23 -39.37 -14.32
C THR A 739 4.82 -38.06 -14.99
N THR A 740 5.54 -37.69 -16.05
CA THR A 740 5.31 -36.46 -16.81
C THR A 740 4.93 -36.79 -18.25
N ASN A 741 3.74 -36.35 -18.65
CA ASN A 741 3.27 -36.49 -20.02
C ASN A 741 3.43 -35.16 -20.77
N ILE A 742 4.21 -35.16 -21.85
CA ILE A 742 4.41 -34.04 -22.75
C ILE A 742 3.85 -34.42 -24.11
N SER A 743 2.78 -33.75 -24.53
CA SER A 743 2.34 -33.78 -25.93
C SER A 743 2.75 -32.46 -26.57
N ALA A 744 3.54 -32.50 -27.65
CA ALA A 744 3.98 -31.32 -28.38
C ALA A 744 3.92 -31.56 -29.90
N ALA A 745 3.50 -30.57 -30.69
CA ALA A 745 3.64 -30.68 -32.14
C ALA A 745 5.11 -30.66 -32.56
N THR A 746 5.90 -29.77 -31.96
CA THR A 746 7.36 -29.69 -32.13
C THR A 746 8.09 -29.52 -30.79
N PHE A 747 9.31 -30.03 -30.73
CA PHE A 747 10.18 -29.91 -29.55
C PHE A 747 11.56 -29.38 -29.95
N SER A 748 12.03 -28.33 -29.27
CA SER A 748 13.35 -27.75 -29.48
C SER A 748 14.07 -27.57 -28.16
N SER A 749 15.26 -28.15 -28.02
CA SER A 749 16.15 -27.93 -26.87
C SER A 749 17.57 -27.62 -27.32
N ASN A 750 18.23 -26.71 -26.63
CA ASN A 750 19.63 -26.34 -26.84
C ASN A 750 20.36 -26.29 -25.49
N ASN A 751 21.01 -27.37 -25.04
CA ASN A 751 21.50 -27.56 -23.66
C ASN A 751 20.41 -27.48 -22.57
N GLY A 752 19.16 -27.82 -22.88
CA GLY A 752 18.10 -27.98 -21.90
C GLY A 752 17.93 -29.46 -21.54
N ASP A 753 18.00 -29.79 -20.26
CA ASP A 753 17.92 -31.16 -19.76
C ASP A 753 16.53 -31.47 -19.21
N ILE A 754 16.09 -32.73 -19.34
CA ILE A 754 14.93 -33.26 -18.61
C ILE A 754 15.40 -34.50 -17.85
N ILE A 755 15.47 -34.40 -16.52
CA ILE A 755 15.98 -35.48 -15.67
C ILE A 755 14.93 -35.76 -14.60
N THR A 756 14.34 -36.95 -14.61
CA THR A 756 13.27 -37.34 -13.70
C THR A 756 13.53 -38.68 -13.03
N ASP A 757 13.09 -38.79 -11.78
CA ASP A 757 13.05 -40.06 -11.03
C ASP A 757 11.73 -40.82 -11.30
N GLY A 758 10.94 -40.41 -12.30
CA GLY A 758 9.71 -41.06 -12.73
C GLY A 758 9.69 -41.32 -14.24
N ASP A 759 8.54 -41.73 -14.77
CA ASP A 759 8.40 -41.98 -16.20
C ASP A 759 8.28 -40.67 -16.99
N LEU A 760 8.97 -40.58 -18.13
CA LEU A 760 8.86 -39.47 -19.08
C LEU A 760 8.19 -39.96 -20.37
N ASN A 761 6.98 -39.48 -20.61
CA ASN A 761 6.22 -39.79 -21.83
C ASN A 761 6.19 -38.57 -22.74
N ILE A 762 6.79 -38.67 -23.93
CA ILE A 762 6.80 -37.62 -24.94
C ILE A 762 6.08 -38.10 -26.19
N THR A 763 4.98 -37.45 -26.55
CA THR A 763 4.24 -37.68 -27.80
C THR A 763 4.46 -36.52 -28.75
N LEU A 764 5.01 -36.79 -29.94
CA LEU A 764 5.25 -35.78 -30.98
C LEU A 764 4.44 -36.02 -32.25
N ALA A 765 3.94 -34.93 -32.83
CA ALA A 765 3.19 -34.97 -34.10
C ALA A 765 4.03 -34.64 -35.35
N THR A 766 5.21 -34.02 -35.23
CA THR A 766 5.98 -33.62 -36.44
C THR A 766 7.50 -33.76 -36.32
N SER A 767 8.19 -32.89 -35.57
CA SER A 767 9.65 -32.99 -35.45
C SER A 767 10.18 -32.47 -34.13
N ALA A 768 11.24 -33.13 -33.65
CA ALA A 768 12.07 -32.69 -32.55
C ALA A 768 13.49 -32.42 -33.03
N SER A 769 14.07 -31.32 -32.55
CA SER A 769 15.47 -30.98 -32.73
C SER A 769 16.10 -30.73 -31.38
N ILE A 770 17.11 -31.52 -31.02
CA ILE A 770 17.80 -31.38 -29.75
C ILE A 770 19.27 -31.16 -30.03
N SER A 771 19.81 -30.13 -29.40
CA SER A 771 21.17 -29.70 -29.63
C SER A 771 21.91 -29.34 -28.34
N GLY A 772 23.24 -29.27 -28.45
CA GLY A 772 24.13 -29.09 -27.31
C GLY A 772 24.32 -30.37 -26.48
N SER A 773 24.88 -30.23 -25.30
CA SER A 773 25.15 -31.30 -24.33
C SER A 773 23.92 -31.66 -23.48
N ALA A 774 22.73 -31.69 -24.11
CA ALA A 774 21.46 -31.94 -23.41
C ALA A 774 21.33 -33.41 -22.97
N VAL A 775 20.83 -33.64 -21.74
CA VAL A 775 20.59 -34.97 -21.18
C VAL A 775 19.10 -35.18 -20.87
N PHE A 776 18.57 -36.31 -21.32
CA PHE A 776 17.22 -36.77 -21.01
C PHE A 776 17.32 -38.08 -20.23
N GLU A 777 16.93 -38.08 -18.96
CA GLU A 777 17.08 -39.23 -18.07
C GLU A 777 15.77 -39.49 -17.31
N ALA A 778 15.31 -40.74 -17.30
CA ALA A 778 14.05 -41.16 -16.69
C ALA A 778 14.06 -42.63 -16.26
N ASP A 779 13.21 -43.01 -15.31
CA ASP A 779 12.99 -44.41 -14.89
C ASP A 779 12.51 -45.27 -16.06
N ALA A 780 11.50 -44.76 -16.79
CA ALA A 780 11.15 -45.21 -18.13
C ALA A 780 11.02 -44.00 -19.07
N LEU A 781 11.59 -44.10 -20.27
CA LEU A 781 11.49 -43.08 -21.31
C LEU A 781 10.63 -43.59 -22.48
N HIS A 782 9.43 -43.05 -22.63
CA HIS A 782 8.54 -43.35 -23.74
C HIS A 782 8.53 -42.20 -24.75
N ILE A 783 8.92 -42.48 -25.98
CA ILE A 783 8.87 -41.53 -27.09
C ILE A 783 7.95 -42.11 -28.14
N GLN A 784 6.89 -41.37 -28.47
CA GLN A 784 5.80 -41.86 -29.30
C GLN A 784 5.34 -40.84 -30.35
N GLY A 785 4.70 -41.34 -31.42
CA GLY A 785 4.04 -40.54 -32.44
C GLY A 785 4.86 -40.35 -33.72
N ASP A 786 4.21 -39.92 -34.80
CA ASP A 786 4.74 -39.93 -36.18
C ASP A 786 5.90 -38.94 -36.45
N GLY A 787 6.28 -38.16 -35.42
CA GLY A 787 7.32 -37.16 -35.55
C GLY A 787 8.74 -37.72 -35.75
N SER A 788 9.64 -36.90 -36.29
CA SER A 788 11.07 -37.25 -36.46
C SER A 788 11.97 -36.55 -35.43
N TRP A 789 12.88 -37.29 -34.80
CA TRP A 789 13.86 -36.78 -33.83
C TRP A 789 15.23 -36.61 -34.47
N THR A 790 15.83 -35.43 -34.30
CA THR A 790 17.24 -35.18 -34.61
C THR A 790 17.99 -34.87 -33.32
N LEU A 791 18.91 -35.74 -32.92
CA LEU A 791 19.80 -35.55 -31.78
C LEU A 791 21.17 -35.10 -32.28
N GLU A 792 21.52 -33.85 -32.01
CA GLU A 792 22.82 -33.29 -32.40
C GLU A 792 23.96 -33.74 -31.46
N SER A 793 25.19 -33.43 -31.84
CA SER A 793 26.38 -33.83 -31.08
C SER A 793 26.29 -33.41 -29.60
N GLY A 794 26.44 -34.39 -28.70
CA GLY A 794 26.46 -34.17 -27.24
C GLY A 794 25.16 -34.53 -26.54
N VAL A 795 24.09 -34.79 -27.28
CA VAL A 795 22.78 -35.16 -26.71
C VAL A 795 22.77 -36.62 -26.25
N VAL A 796 22.28 -36.87 -25.03
CA VAL A 796 22.18 -38.23 -24.46
C VAL A 796 20.76 -38.48 -23.96
N PHE A 797 20.13 -39.55 -24.44
CA PHE A 797 18.92 -40.11 -23.82
C PHE A 797 19.34 -41.33 -23.02
N ARG A 798 18.96 -41.39 -21.74
CA ARG A 798 19.32 -42.45 -20.81
C ARG A 798 18.10 -42.97 -20.09
N SER A 799 17.84 -44.27 -20.14
CA SER A 799 16.81 -44.88 -19.30
C SER A 799 17.03 -46.38 -19.12
N PRO A 800 16.80 -46.95 -17.92
CA PRO A 800 16.71 -48.39 -17.74
C PRO A 800 15.72 -49.07 -18.69
N ASP A 801 14.62 -48.40 -19.05
CA ASP A 801 13.60 -48.87 -19.98
C ASP A 801 13.22 -47.76 -20.99
N MET A 802 13.63 -47.91 -22.25
CA MET A 802 13.35 -46.93 -23.32
C MET A 802 12.44 -47.52 -24.40
N PHE A 803 11.37 -46.80 -24.73
CA PHE A 803 10.37 -47.16 -25.74
C PHE A 803 10.34 -46.12 -26.85
N LEU A 804 10.45 -46.58 -28.09
CA LEU A 804 10.41 -45.76 -29.31
C LEU A 804 9.25 -46.24 -30.19
N ASP A 805 8.03 -45.78 -29.93
CA ASP A 805 6.83 -46.35 -30.58
C ASP A 805 6.28 -45.44 -31.69
N ASP A 806 6.04 -45.99 -32.88
CA ASP A 806 5.42 -45.30 -34.03
C ASP A 806 6.16 -44.02 -34.48
N ILE A 807 7.48 -43.96 -34.27
CA ILE A 807 8.31 -42.78 -34.60
C ILE A 807 8.59 -42.71 -36.10
N GLY A 808 8.62 -41.50 -36.67
CA GLY A 808 9.11 -41.23 -38.02
C GLY A 808 10.60 -41.57 -38.18
N THR A 809 11.47 -40.56 -38.25
CA THR A 809 12.93 -40.79 -38.32
C THR A 809 13.60 -40.48 -36.99
N VAL A 810 14.44 -41.37 -36.48
CA VAL A 810 15.41 -41.09 -35.41
C VAL A 810 16.80 -40.88 -36.03
N THR A 811 17.35 -39.68 -35.90
CA THR A 811 18.69 -39.31 -36.41
C THR A 811 19.63 -38.98 -35.26
N LEU A 812 20.73 -39.71 -35.16
CA LEU A 812 21.82 -39.50 -34.20
C LEU A 812 23.03 -38.89 -34.93
N ASN A 813 23.32 -37.61 -34.66
CA ASN A 813 24.45 -36.87 -35.23
C ASN A 813 25.61 -36.74 -34.23
N GLY A 814 26.83 -36.53 -34.75
CA GLY A 814 28.00 -36.21 -33.93
C GLY A 814 28.29 -37.27 -32.85
N SER A 815 28.35 -36.85 -31.59
CA SER A 815 28.57 -37.70 -30.41
C SER A 815 27.30 -38.03 -29.61
N SER A 816 26.11 -37.95 -30.23
CA SER A 816 24.84 -38.26 -29.57
C SER A 816 24.68 -39.74 -29.19
N GLU A 817 23.86 -40.01 -28.19
CA GLU A 817 23.67 -41.35 -27.64
C GLU A 817 22.24 -41.68 -27.20
N LEU A 818 21.85 -42.94 -27.40
CA LEU A 818 20.78 -43.61 -26.66
C LEU A 818 21.39 -44.67 -25.72
N GLU A 819 21.24 -44.51 -24.41
CA GLU A 819 21.69 -45.44 -23.36
C GLU A 819 20.48 -46.15 -22.73
N GLY A 820 20.45 -47.48 -22.73
CA GLY A 820 19.39 -48.21 -22.02
C GLY A 820 18.98 -49.56 -22.58
N ASN A 821 17.92 -50.15 -22.00
CA ASN A 821 17.19 -51.23 -22.66
C ASN A 821 16.19 -50.61 -23.64
N ILE A 822 16.48 -50.67 -24.94
CA ILE A 822 15.74 -49.95 -25.98
C ILE A 822 14.87 -50.91 -26.76
N ARG A 823 13.58 -50.60 -26.88
CA ARG A 823 12.63 -51.32 -27.73
C ARG A 823 11.71 -50.38 -28.49
N GLY A 824 11.29 -50.75 -29.69
CA GLY A 824 10.35 -49.91 -30.44
C GLY A 824 10.25 -50.20 -31.93
N GLU A 825 9.39 -49.44 -32.59
CA GLU A 825 9.16 -49.41 -34.03
C GLU A 825 9.36 -47.97 -34.54
N VAL A 826 10.31 -47.80 -35.46
CA VAL A 826 10.66 -46.50 -36.05
C VAL A 826 10.69 -46.61 -37.57
N ALA A 827 10.20 -45.63 -38.32
CA ALA A 827 10.18 -45.71 -39.78
C ALA A 827 11.59 -45.59 -40.40
N ASN A 828 12.51 -44.87 -39.75
CA ASN A 828 13.92 -44.78 -40.15
C ASN A 828 14.82 -44.57 -38.92
N LEU A 829 15.97 -45.26 -38.87
CA LEU A 829 17.04 -45.02 -37.89
C LEU A 829 18.33 -44.63 -38.62
N ARG A 830 18.90 -43.46 -38.32
CA ARG A 830 20.12 -42.92 -38.95
C ARG A 830 21.18 -42.57 -37.93
N LEU A 831 22.33 -43.24 -37.96
CA LEU A 831 23.54 -42.82 -37.26
C LEU A 831 24.47 -42.18 -38.29
N THR A 832 24.65 -40.85 -38.22
CA THR A 832 25.31 -40.08 -39.28
C THR A 832 26.79 -39.82 -39.03
N SER A 833 27.31 -40.25 -37.88
CA SER A 833 28.67 -40.01 -37.40
C SER A 833 29.25 -41.27 -36.76
N SER A 834 30.58 -41.44 -36.83
CA SER A 834 31.29 -42.55 -36.18
C SER A 834 31.25 -42.50 -34.65
N SER A 835 30.83 -41.37 -34.07
CA SER A 835 30.73 -41.17 -32.62
C SER A 835 29.29 -41.24 -32.10
N ALA A 836 28.30 -41.41 -32.98
CA ALA A 836 26.91 -41.62 -32.60
C ALA A 836 26.75 -43.06 -32.10
N ARG A 837 26.08 -43.26 -30.96
CA ARG A 837 26.04 -44.57 -30.28
C ARG A 837 24.64 -44.96 -29.79
N ILE A 838 24.37 -46.25 -29.82
CA ILE A 838 23.25 -46.89 -29.14
C ILE A 838 23.90 -47.90 -28.19
N ASP A 839 23.85 -47.65 -26.89
CA ASP A 839 24.56 -48.41 -25.87
C ASP A 839 23.60 -49.03 -24.85
N ALA A 840 23.60 -50.35 -24.79
CA ALA A 840 22.86 -51.11 -23.78
C ALA A 840 23.80 -51.77 -22.77
N SER A 841 25.09 -51.41 -22.76
CA SER A 841 26.08 -51.98 -21.86
C SER A 841 25.68 -51.74 -20.41
N GLU A 842 25.77 -52.77 -19.58
CA GLU A 842 25.47 -52.69 -18.14
C GLU A 842 24.01 -52.29 -17.81
N TYR A 843 23.04 -52.44 -18.72
CA TYR A 843 21.61 -52.24 -18.45
C TYR A 843 20.82 -53.54 -18.18
N GLY A 844 21.49 -54.68 -18.14
CA GLY A 844 20.89 -55.98 -17.83
C GLY A 844 20.71 -56.22 -16.32
N SER A 845 20.54 -57.48 -15.92
CA SER A 845 20.26 -57.81 -14.53
C SER A 845 21.42 -57.49 -13.59
N LEU A 846 21.08 -57.06 -12.37
CA LEU A 846 22.04 -56.78 -11.31
C LEU A 846 22.84 -58.03 -10.91
N PRO A 847 23.96 -57.88 -10.20
CA PRO A 847 24.78 -59.00 -9.78
C PRO A 847 24.00 -60.04 -8.95
N GLY A 848 24.08 -61.31 -9.36
CA GLY A 848 23.33 -62.42 -8.76
C GLY A 848 21.87 -62.52 -9.21
N GLU A 849 21.41 -61.66 -10.11
CA GLU A 849 20.05 -61.63 -10.65
C GLU A 849 19.98 -61.97 -12.15
N GLY A 850 18.76 -62.25 -12.63
CA GLY A 850 18.46 -62.51 -14.03
C GLY A 850 17.95 -63.93 -14.30
N SER A 851 17.76 -64.26 -15.58
CA SER A 851 17.26 -65.59 -15.99
C SER A 851 18.29 -66.70 -15.76
N SER A 852 19.58 -66.38 -15.75
CA SER A 852 20.64 -67.30 -15.39
C SER A 852 21.87 -66.56 -14.83
N PRO A 853 21.80 -66.09 -13.57
CA PRO A 853 22.89 -65.39 -12.93
C PRO A 853 24.09 -66.30 -12.68
N GLY A 854 25.26 -65.68 -12.59
CA GLY A 854 26.42 -66.35 -11.99
C GLY A 854 26.15 -66.65 -10.52
N VAL A 855 26.59 -67.81 -10.03
CA VAL A 855 26.38 -68.18 -8.63
C VAL A 855 27.29 -67.33 -7.73
N SER A 856 26.68 -66.60 -6.81
CA SER A 856 27.37 -65.85 -5.75
C SER A 856 28.07 -66.79 -4.77
N HIS A 857 29.28 -66.45 -4.32
CA HIS A 857 30.04 -67.27 -3.38
C HIS A 857 30.71 -66.40 -2.31
N GLY A 858 30.22 -66.48 -1.06
CA GLY A 858 30.62 -65.56 0.03
C GLY A 858 32.09 -65.58 0.48
N THR A 859 32.89 -66.56 0.04
CA THR A 859 34.30 -66.72 0.42
C THR A 859 35.26 -66.86 -0.78
N ARG A 860 34.76 -66.81 -2.03
CA ARG A 860 35.51 -67.11 -3.27
C ARG A 860 35.03 -66.28 -4.46
N GLY A 861 35.66 -66.37 -5.64
CA GLY A 861 35.22 -65.66 -6.84
C GLY A 861 33.86 -66.17 -7.37
N GLY A 862 32.91 -65.26 -7.60
CA GLY A 862 31.60 -65.56 -8.18
C GLY A 862 31.68 -66.00 -9.65
N GLY A 863 30.65 -66.70 -10.14
CA GLY A 863 30.53 -67.06 -11.55
C GLY A 863 30.11 -65.87 -12.43
N GLY A 864 30.41 -65.89 -13.73
CA GLY A 864 29.89 -64.92 -14.68
C GLY A 864 28.41 -65.15 -15.01
N GLY A 865 27.69 -64.09 -15.32
CA GLY A 865 26.33 -64.16 -15.86
C GLY A 865 26.33 -64.73 -17.29
N ALA A 866 25.14 -65.12 -17.77
CA ALA A 866 24.96 -65.70 -19.09
C ALA A 866 23.95 -64.91 -19.94
N HIS A 867 24.04 -65.07 -21.27
CA HIS A 867 23.03 -64.74 -22.29
C HIS A 867 23.54 -65.22 -23.65
N GLY A 868 22.77 -66.00 -24.41
CA GLY A 868 23.21 -66.58 -25.70
C GLY A 868 24.38 -67.60 -25.62
N GLY A 869 25.07 -67.69 -24.47
CA GLY A 869 26.16 -68.61 -24.15
C GLY A 869 26.32 -68.78 -22.64
N PHE A 870 27.23 -69.67 -22.21
CA PHE A 870 27.49 -69.94 -20.79
C PHE A 870 28.33 -68.85 -20.14
N GLY A 871 28.02 -68.50 -18.89
CA GLY A 871 28.85 -67.64 -18.07
C GLY A 871 30.16 -68.31 -17.67
N GLY A 872 31.24 -67.54 -17.57
CA GLY A 872 32.54 -68.04 -17.13
C GLY A 872 32.50 -68.56 -15.69
N ARG A 873 33.22 -69.64 -15.36
CA ARG A 873 33.31 -70.11 -13.97
C ARG A 873 34.29 -69.25 -13.18
N GLY A 874 33.92 -68.90 -11.95
CA GLY A 874 34.82 -68.26 -11.01
C GLY A 874 36.00 -69.18 -10.68
N ARG A 875 37.21 -68.60 -10.51
CA ARG A 875 38.47 -69.31 -10.24
C ARG A 875 38.49 -69.90 -8.82
N SER A 876 37.56 -70.81 -8.49
CA SER A 876 37.50 -71.70 -7.29
C SER A 876 36.08 -72.13 -6.85
N GLY A 877 35.05 -72.06 -7.71
CA GLY A 877 33.78 -72.79 -7.47
C GLY A 877 32.46 -72.09 -7.83
N GLY A 878 32.46 -70.78 -8.09
CA GLY A 878 31.26 -70.10 -8.61
C GLY A 878 30.88 -70.64 -10.00
N ALA A 879 29.77 -71.36 -10.11
CA ALA A 879 29.24 -71.79 -11.40
C ALA A 879 28.78 -70.56 -12.18
N GLY A 880 29.15 -70.47 -13.45
CA GLY A 880 28.59 -69.46 -14.35
C GLY A 880 27.15 -69.80 -14.73
N GLY A 881 26.40 -68.79 -15.16
CA GLY A 881 25.04 -68.97 -15.68
C GLY A 881 24.98 -69.92 -16.88
N THR A 882 23.83 -70.55 -17.10
CA THR A 882 23.51 -71.33 -18.29
C THR A 882 22.98 -70.44 -19.42
N HIS A 883 23.15 -70.86 -20.67
CA HIS A 883 22.60 -70.14 -21.82
C HIS A 883 21.05 -70.03 -21.73
N TYR A 884 20.52 -68.89 -22.13
CA TYR A 884 19.09 -68.62 -22.31
C TYR A 884 18.94 -67.45 -23.31
N GLY A 885 17.69 -67.13 -23.68
CA GLY A 885 17.36 -66.13 -24.70
C GLY A 885 16.98 -66.74 -26.04
N SER A 886 16.29 -65.96 -26.87
CA SER A 886 15.98 -66.32 -28.27
C SER A 886 16.93 -65.60 -29.22
N ALA A 887 17.31 -66.26 -30.31
CA ALA A 887 18.04 -65.61 -31.40
C ALA A 887 17.15 -64.66 -32.23
N LYS A 888 15.82 -64.80 -32.16
CA LYS A 888 14.86 -63.96 -32.90
C LYS A 888 13.47 -63.96 -32.23
N PRO A 889 12.98 -62.82 -31.67
CA PRO A 889 13.72 -61.60 -31.32
C PRO A 889 14.49 -61.74 -29.99
N PRO A 890 15.66 -61.09 -29.84
CA PRO A 890 16.44 -61.07 -28.60
C PRO A 890 15.84 -60.05 -27.60
N VAL A 891 14.84 -60.48 -26.84
CA VAL A 891 14.06 -59.61 -25.93
C VAL A 891 14.42 -59.74 -24.45
N LEU A 892 15.35 -60.64 -24.10
CA LEU A 892 15.77 -60.86 -22.71
C LEU A 892 17.14 -60.19 -22.47
N PRO A 893 17.30 -59.44 -21.37
CA PRO A 893 18.60 -58.89 -21.00
C PRO A 893 19.56 -59.98 -20.53
N GLY A 894 20.85 -59.65 -20.53
CA GLY A 894 21.89 -60.46 -19.90
C GLY A 894 21.75 -60.53 -18.39
N SER A 895 22.20 -61.65 -17.81
CA SER A 895 22.12 -61.89 -16.37
C SER A 895 23.36 -61.35 -15.69
N GLY A 896 23.24 -60.98 -14.42
CA GLY A 896 24.38 -60.51 -13.65
C GLY A 896 25.37 -61.61 -13.29
N GLY A 897 26.62 -61.24 -13.11
CA GLY A 897 27.62 -62.09 -12.47
C GLY A 897 27.30 -62.31 -10.99
N GLY A 898 27.73 -63.43 -10.44
CA GLY A 898 27.60 -63.71 -9.01
C GLY A 898 28.58 -62.89 -8.19
N ASN A 899 28.19 -62.55 -6.96
CA ASN A 899 29.05 -61.84 -6.02
C ASN A 899 30.23 -62.70 -5.57
N GLY A 900 31.41 -62.09 -5.47
CA GLY A 900 32.65 -62.70 -5.00
C GLY A 900 32.89 -62.56 -3.49
N CYS A 901 34.11 -62.93 -3.05
CA CYS A 901 34.51 -62.88 -1.66
C CYS A 901 34.41 -61.47 -1.07
N GLY A 902 33.95 -61.35 0.18
CA GLY A 902 33.86 -60.07 0.88
C GLY A 902 32.80 -59.12 0.31
N ASN A 903 31.74 -59.65 -0.33
CA ASN A 903 30.69 -58.89 -1.00
C ASN A 903 31.17 -58.08 -2.22
N ALA A 904 32.26 -58.49 -2.89
CA ALA A 904 32.62 -57.92 -4.17
C ALA A 904 31.48 -58.17 -5.18
N ALA A 905 30.81 -57.10 -5.62
CA ALA A 905 29.70 -57.21 -6.55
C ALA A 905 30.17 -57.83 -7.88
N GLY A 906 29.37 -58.75 -8.42
CA GLY A 906 29.56 -59.22 -9.80
C GLY A 906 29.35 -58.08 -10.81
N GLY A 907 29.69 -58.31 -12.08
CA GLY A 907 29.33 -57.37 -13.15
C GLY A 907 27.82 -57.41 -13.44
N ARG A 908 27.23 -56.28 -13.80
CA ARG A 908 25.85 -56.21 -14.30
C ARG A 908 25.77 -56.86 -15.69
N GLY A 909 24.65 -57.51 -15.99
CA GLY A 909 24.42 -58.04 -17.33
C GLY A 909 24.34 -56.94 -18.39
N GLY A 910 24.58 -57.27 -19.67
CA GLY A 910 24.27 -56.36 -20.78
C GLY A 910 22.76 -56.24 -21.02
N GLY A 911 22.30 -55.08 -21.45
CA GLY A 911 20.90 -54.80 -21.76
C GLY A 911 20.43 -55.32 -23.12
N THR A 912 19.24 -54.89 -23.54
CA THR A 912 18.61 -55.27 -24.83
C THR A 912 18.44 -54.09 -25.77
N VAL A 913 18.68 -54.32 -27.06
CA VAL A 913 18.28 -53.40 -28.14
C VAL A 913 17.39 -54.18 -29.11
N HIS A 914 16.11 -53.82 -29.21
CA HIS A 914 15.12 -54.43 -30.10
C HIS A 914 14.34 -53.34 -30.85
N ILE A 915 14.90 -52.87 -31.96
CA ILE A 915 14.30 -51.83 -32.81
C ILE A 915 13.85 -52.47 -34.12
N ILE A 916 12.57 -52.31 -34.45
CA ILE A 916 12.00 -52.65 -35.75
C ILE A 916 12.08 -51.39 -36.61
N VAL A 917 12.68 -51.51 -37.80
CA VAL A 917 12.85 -50.42 -38.78
C VAL A 917 12.19 -50.80 -40.09
#